data_AF-A0A679FSF1-F1
#
_entry.id   AF-A0A679FSF1-F1
#
_cell.length_a   1.000
_cell.length_b   1.000
_cell.length_c   1.000
_cell.angle_alpha   90.00
_cell.angle_beta   90.00
_cell.angle_gamma   90.00
#
_symmetry.space_group_name_H-M   'P 1'
#
loop_
_entity.id
_entity.type
_entity.pdbx_description
1 polymer ?
#
loop_
_entity_poly.entity_id
_entity_poly.type
_entity_poly.pdbx_seq_one_letter_code
_entity_poly.pdbx_strand_id
1 'polypeptide(L)'
;MSQKLVLNTDLLRARIMALEYANLTEAEIRRIYIEETGKEPPAYIKIYHSADFKKADGEDFGFDGTIIHFYDEKQGINQKYTIARGSEKREQDTWKPLDWAYNIFGIFEGQSDRQYRAALRFDKLVTQKIHEELKRKGATMQLETIGMGHSQGGNHSQMLGLIEKRFNQVYVINDAPPSVYHLGYVDTLFRKKLVEKFNLDLVRNYNAIYSLPPAKLKAFAEEYYKQRVNENSIHHLTAQEDLLYAVSGVRGFIDIGSRDFIDTNDPFTSLKSVIDRIPDEDVKAIQLYLSQYADVYNEKGFDGVVQAMTGVDLEWLESLESYEVGDYVGNAPDIVEKASDMVGEMKEKIPELFKHIKIWQRQKETILQAFVDAGFLTLEQKEAIWQEGNKIEQDVDALEQRLHDLRDDGVWLVLRGPFAWSDPFVWMKLWTTFQAIQHYITDLIARLQAINQQASSVRQAAITSIQAHSLHEVINALARSKGRAYDEDGNMILIQRVGTEEIRLNLSLAVRMYQKGMRIMEEKEAVLREMKQLYVQEYVEDFERRKRDLMRNIEDMEQNPSAYQHLLGSFTYDAQQVYVLRRIEVHESIPPLDPMIADGFEGMLAYYEGEMAKGRELIASIKQSVEQLVEKEEQIANIFDLRWE
;
A
#
# COMPACT_ATOMS: atom_id res chain seq x y z
N MET A 1 -7.58 27.92 18.12
CA MET A 1 -6.43 27.11 18.52
C MET A 1 -6.36 25.92 17.57
N SER A 2 -5.18 25.58 17.03
CA SER A 2 -5.03 24.43 16.14
C SER A 2 -5.29 23.13 16.91
N GLN A 3 -5.98 22.18 16.30
CA GLN A 3 -6.20 20.87 16.92
C GLN A 3 -4.87 20.13 17.07
N LYS A 4 -4.70 19.35 18.14
CA LYS A 4 -3.56 18.45 18.27
C LYS A 4 -3.72 17.31 17.26
N LEU A 5 -2.76 17.14 16.34
CA LEU A 5 -2.82 16.08 15.34
C LEU A 5 -2.87 14.70 16.01
N VAL A 6 -3.72 13.82 15.48
CA VAL A 6 -3.80 12.40 15.86
C VAL A 6 -2.54 11.67 15.40
N LEU A 7 -2.13 11.86 14.14
CA LEU A 7 -0.91 11.27 13.58
C LEU A 7 0.24 12.27 13.68
N ASN A 8 0.81 12.39 14.89
CA ASN A 8 1.68 13.51 15.28
C ASN A 8 3.19 13.27 15.14
N THR A 9 3.62 12.12 14.64
CA THR A 9 5.04 11.82 14.41
C THR A 9 5.24 11.25 13.01
N ASP A 10 6.43 11.43 12.43
CA ASP A 10 6.76 10.88 11.12
C ASP A 10 6.67 9.37 11.09
N LEU A 11 7.12 8.69 12.16
CA LEU A 11 7.03 7.24 12.26
C LEU A 11 5.57 6.77 12.21
N LEU A 12 4.69 7.41 12.98
CA LEU A 12 3.27 7.06 12.98
C LEU A 12 2.62 7.35 11.62
N ARG A 13 2.93 8.49 10.97
CA ARG A 13 2.45 8.80 9.62
C ARG A 13 2.97 7.80 8.59
N ALA A 14 4.25 7.48 8.60
CA ALA A 14 4.89 6.54 7.68
C ALA A 14 4.27 5.15 7.79
N ARG A 15 4.09 4.64 9.02
CA ARG A 15 3.42 3.35 9.26
C ARG A 15 1.97 3.34 8.77
N ILE A 16 1.21 4.42 8.95
CA ILE A 16 -0.16 4.53 8.44
C ILE A 16 -0.20 4.64 6.92
N MET A 17 0.73 5.39 6.29
CA MET A 17 0.84 5.44 4.83
C MET A 17 1.23 4.08 4.23
N ALA A 18 2.06 3.30 4.93
CA ALA A 18 2.44 1.96 4.47
C ALA A 18 1.24 1.00 4.37
N LEU A 19 0.20 1.20 5.18
CA LEU A 19 -1.04 0.42 5.09
C LEU A 19 -1.78 0.64 3.76
N GLU A 20 -1.55 1.75 3.06
CA GLU A 20 -2.13 2.01 1.73
C GLU A 20 -1.63 1.01 0.66
N TYR A 21 -0.44 0.43 0.86
CA TYR A 21 0.11 -0.63 0.01
C TYR A 21 -0.30 -2.04 0.44
N ALA A 22 -1.15 -2.12 1.47
CA ALA A 22 -1.78 -3.30 2.02
C ALA A 22 -3.29 -3.05 2.08
N ASN A 23 -4.00 -3.76 2.94
CA ASN A 23 -5.41 -3.50 3.19
C ASN A 23 -5.56 -2.58 4.42
N LEU A 24 -5.77 -1.29 4.19
CA LEU A 24 -5.92 -0.30 5.26
C LEU A 24 -7.28 -0.48 5.96
N THR A 25 -7.25 -1.03 7.18
CA THR A 25 -8.46 -1.27 7.99
C THR A 25 -8.42 -0.51 9.32
N GLU A 26 -9.59 -0.31 9.93
CA GLU A 26 -9.68 0.37 11.23
C GLU A 26 -8.88 -0.38 12.31
N ALA A 27 -8.93 -1.71 12.30
CA ALA A 27 -8.19 -2.54 13.25
C ALA A 27 -6.67 -2.31 13.17
N GLU A 28 -6.13 -2.18 11.96
CA GLU A 28 -4.71 -1.94 11.73
C GLU A 28 -4.28 -0.52 12.15
N ILE A 29 -5.10 0.50 11.85
CA ILE A 29 -4.86 1.88 12.35
C ILE A 29 -4.82 1.88 13.88
N ARG A 30 -5.81 1.23 14.53
CA ARG A 30 -5.86 1.16 16.00
C ARG A 30 -4.64 0.45 16.57
N ARG A 31 -4.24 -0.67 15.98
CA ARG A 31 -3.04 -1.43 16.36
C ARG A 31 -1.79 -0.53 16.31
N ILE A 32 -1.52 0.08 15.16
CA ILE A 32 -0.35 0.94 14.95
C ILE A 32 -0.36 2.12 15.94
N TYR A 33 -1.51 2.77 16.14
CA TYR A 33 -1.62 3.87 17.09
C TYR A 33 -1.30 3.45 18.52
N ILE A 34 -1.82 2.31 18.99
CA ILE A 34 -1.54 1.78 20.34
C ILE A 34 -0.07 1.41 20.47
N GLU A 35 0.50 0.73 19.48
CA GLU A 35 1.92 0.34 19.47
C GLU A 35 2.85 1.57 19.55
N GLU A 36 2.55 2.64 18.80
CA GLU A 36 3.40 3.82 18.77
C GLU A 36 3.21 4.75 19.96
N THR A 37 1.99 4.86 20.49
CA THR A 37 1.64 5.89 21.47
C THR A 37 1.40 5.34 22.88
N GLY A 38 1.19 4.02 23.02
CA GLY A 38 0.75 3.38 24.26
C GLY A 38 -0.66 3.79 24.71
N LYS A 39 -1.47 4.41 23.84
CA LYS A 39 -2.78 4.98 24.16
C LYS A 39 -3.85 4.50 23.19
N GLU A 40 -5.09 4.52 23.64
CA GLU A 40 -6.25 4.29 22.77
C GLU A 40 -6.37 5.44 21.74
N PRO A 41 -6.65 5.12 20.45
CA PRO A 41 -6.93 6.12 19.44
C PRO A 41 -8.32 6.75 19.66
N PRO A 42 -8.65 7.83 18.92
CA PRO A 42 -9.99 8.42 18.95
C PRO A 42 -11.08 7.36 18.75
N ALA A 43 -12.19 7.50 19.49
CA ALA A 43 -13.24 6.49 19.50
C ALA A 43 -13.85 6.27 18.11
N TYR A 44 -14.03 7.34 17.33
CA TYR A 44 -14.56 7.26 15.98
C TYR A 44 -13.44 7.38 14.94
N ILE A 45 -13.29 6.31 14.15
CA ILE A 45 -12.41 6.23 13.00
C ILE A 45 -13.29 5.77 11.84
N LYS A 46 -13.33 6.52 10.74
CA LYS A 46 -14.04 6.11 9.53
C LYS A 46 -13.12 6.19 8.34
N ILE A 47 -13.17 5.13 7.53
CA ILE A 47 -12.32 4.95 6.38
C ILE A 47 -13.17 5.03 5.12
N TYR A 48 -12.66 5.70 4.11
CA TYR A 48 -13.25 5.81 2.79
C TYR A 48 -12.18 5.42 1.77
N HIS A 49 -12.47 4.46 0.90
CA HIS A 49 -11.55 4.04 -0.16
C HIS A 49 -11.95 4.65 -1.50
N SER A 50 -10.99 5.02 -2.33
CA SER A 50 -11.22 5.62 -3.65
C SER A 50 -12.14 4.76 -4.55
N ALA A 51 -12.00 3.43 -4.45
CA ALA A 51 -12.75 2.43 -5.20
C ALA A 51 -14.28 2.59 -5.02
N ASP A 52 -14.74 2.95 -3.81
CA ASP A 52 -16.16 3.15 -3.50
C ASP A 52 -16.77 4.39 -4.18
N PHE A 53 -15.94 5.23 -4.79
CA PHE A 53 -16.32 6.50 -5.41
C PHE A 53 -16.00 6.55 -6.92
N LYS A 54 -15.56 5.42 -7.50
CA LYS A 54 -15.40 5.26 -8.95
C LYS A 54 -16.79 5.29 -9.62
N LYS A 55 -16.87 5.86 -10.83
CA LYS A 55 -18.12 5.85 -11.61
C LYS A 55 -18.26 4.50 -12.32
N ALA A 56 -19.49 4.01 -12.50
CA ALA A 56 -19.78 2.74 -13.16
C ALA A 56 -19.42 2.71 -14.66
N ASP A 57 -19.20 3.89 -15.26
CA ASP A 57 -18.95 4.13 -16.68
C ASP A 57 -17.61 4.85 -16.96
N GLY A 58 -16.72 4.96 -15.97
CA GLY A 58 -15.49 5.76 -16.07
C GLY A 58 -14.23 4.93 -16.27
N GLU A 59 -13.43 5.29 -17.27
CA GLU A 59 -12.05 4.85 -17.46
C GLU A 59 -11.26 4.93 -16.13
N ASP A 60 -10.62 3.82 -15.75
CA ASP A 60 -9.73 3.76 -14.58
C ASP A 60 -8.37 4.35 -14.95
N PHE A 61 -8.00 5.46 -14.33
CA PHE A 61 -6.73 6.14 -14.58
C PHE A 61 -5.62 5.72 -13.61
N GLY A 62 -5.85 4.67 -12.82
CA GLY A 62 -4.88 4.12 -11.87
C GLY A 62 -4.77 4.86 -10.54
N PHE A 63 -5.54 5.94 -10.31
CA PHE A 63 -5.54 6.61 -9.01
C PHE A 63 -6.15 5.72 -7.93
N ASP A 64 -5.40 5.55 -6.84
CA ASP A 64 -5.84 4.89 -5.61
C ASP A 64 -5.47 5.74 -4.38
N GLY A 65 -6.27 5.61 -3.33
CA GLY A 65 -6.16 6.44 -2.15
C GLY A 65 -7.23 6.17 -1.11
N THR A 66 -6.91 6.50 0.14
CA THR A 66 -7.78 6.33 1.29
C THR A 66 -7.93 7.63 2.06
N ILE A 67 -9.14 7.91 2.57
CA ILE A 67 -9.39 9.00 3.50
C ILE A 67 -9.78 8.44 4.86
N ILE A 68 -9.09 8.88 5.91
CA ILE A 68 -9.38 8.53 7.30
C ILE A 68 -9.96 9.77 8.00
N HIS A 69 -11.16 9.62 8.58
CA HIS A 69 -11.78 10.63 9.43
C HIS A 69 -11.71 10.21 10.90
N PHE A 70 -10.96 10.97 11.70
CA PHE A 70 -10.93 10.85 13.15
C PHE A 70 -11.88 11.90 13.76
N TYR A 71 -12.76 11.45 14.65
CA TYR A 71 -13.67 12.33 15.39
C TYR A 71 -13.74 11.96 16.88
N ASP A 72 -13.54 12.95 17.73
CA ASP A 72 -13.78 12.85 19.17
C ASP A 72 -14.03 14.26 19.73
N GLU A 73 -15.30 14.57 20.02
CA GLU A 73 -15.70 15.88 20.53
C GLU A 73 -15.09 16.18 21.91
N LYS A 74 -14.93 15.16 22.78
CA LYS A 74 -14.37 15.35 24.13
C LYS A 74 -12.89 15.70 24.07
N GLN A 75 -12.18 15.14 23.10
CA GLN A 75 -10.76 15.42 22.86
C GLN A 75 -10.52 16.60 21.90
N GLY A 76 -11.59 17.20 21.35
CA GLY A 76 -11.50 18.30 20.39
C GLY A 76 -10.92 17.89 19.04
N ILE A 77 -11.16 16.64 18.60
CA ILE A 77 -10.62 16.04 17.39
C ILE A 77 -11.70 15.99 16.30
N ASN A 78 -11.45 16.66 15.18
CA ASN A 78 -12.18 16.52 13.94
C ASN A 78 -11.19 16.69 12.77
N GLN A 79 -10.58 15.58 12.37
CA GLN A 79 -9.43 15.57 11.44
C GLN A 79 -9.66 14.58 10.31
N LYS A 80 -9.44 15.03 9.08
CA LYS A 80 -9.47 14.20 7.87
C LYS A 80 -8.05 14.08 7.32
N TYR A 81 -7.56 12.85 7.19
CA TYR A 81 -6.29 12.53 6.56
C TYR A 81 -6.58 11.91 5.19
N THR A 82 -6.20 12.61 4.12
CA THR A 82 -6.26 12.11 2.74
C THR A 82 -4.91 11.50 2.38
N ILE A 83 -4.87 10.19 2.17
CA ILE A 83 -3.68 9.42 1.82
C ILE A 83 -3.78 9.05 0.35
N ALA A 84 -2.93 9.64 -0.49
CA ALA A 84 -2.82 9.21 -1.87
C ALA A 84 -1.77 8.09 -1.96
N ARG A 85 -2.11 7.00 -2.65
CA ARG A 85 -1.19 5.89 -2.88
C ARG A 85 -0.12 6.30 -3.89
N GLY A 86 1.12 5.89 -3.63
CA GLY A 86 2.23 6.03 -4.58
C GLY A 86 2.56 4.73 -5.30
N SER A 87 3.72 4.69 -5.94
CA SER A 87 4.09 3.63 -6.89
C SER A 87 5.23 2.74 -6.36
N GLU A 88 4.95 1.93 -5.32
CA GLU A 88 5.99 1.15 -4.61
C GLU A 88 5.96 -0.36 -4.92
N LYS A 89 4.80 -0.90 -5.32
CA LYS A 89 4.65 -2.32 -5.70
C LYS A 89 4.21 -2.41 -7.16
N ARG A 90 4.49 -3.56 -7.80
CA ARG A 90 3.82 -3.97 -9.05
C ARG A 90 2.31 -3.83 -8.86
N GLU A 91 1.63 -3.33 -9.88
CA GLU A 91 0.18 -3.29 -9.90
C GLU A 91 -0.34 -4.72 -9.68
N GLN A 92 -1.26 -4.88 -8.73
CA GLN A 92 -1.63 -6.21 -8.23
C GLN A 92 -2.31 -7.08 -9.30
N ASP A 93 -2.89 -6.43 -10.33
CA ASP A 93 -3.74 -7.05 -11.34
C ASP A 93 -3.20 -6.94 -12.76
N THR A 94 -2.00 -6.37 -12.96
CA THR A 94 -1.41 -6.23 -14.29
C THR A 94 0.12 -6.17 -14.26
N TRP A 95 0.75 -6.66 -15.34
CA TRP A 95 2.20 -6.52 -15.54
C TRP A 95 2.59 -5.12 -16.04
N LYS A 96 1.60 -4.32 -16.49
CA LYS A 96 1.77 -2.98 -17.02
C LYS A 96 2.19 -2.00 -15.90
N PRO A 97 3.14 -1.08 -16.13
CA PRO A 97 3.60 -0.13 -15.12
C PRO A 97 2.86 1.21 -15.24
N LEU A 98 1.52 1.21 -15.14
CA LEU A 98 0.64 2.39 -15.37
C LEU A 98 1.02 3.58 -14.49
N ASP A 99 1.37 3.32 -13.24
CA ASP A 99 1.83 4.33 -12.28
C ASP A 99 3.18 4.95 -12.68
N TRP A 100 4.16 4.14 -13.08
CA TRP A 100 5.43 4.66 -13.59
C TRP A 100 5.25 5.42 -14.90
N ALA A 101 4.31 4.99 -15.74
CA ALA A 101 3.93 5.74 -16.94
C ALA A 101 3.33 7.10 -16.57
N TYR A 102 2.54 7.22 -15.50
CA TYR A 102 2.04 8.50 -15.02
C TYR A 102 3.15 9.39 -14.44
N ASN A 103 4.11 8.83 -13.70
CA ASN A 103 5.29 9.58 -13.25
C ASN A 103 6.05 10.20 -14.44
N ILE A 104 6.13 9.49 -15.55
CA ILE A 104 6.77 9.97 -16.79
C ILE A 104 5.91 11.02 -17.49
N PHE A 105 4.66 10.72 -17.86
CA PHE A 105 3.83 11.59 -18.69
C PHE A 105 3.13 12.71 -17.91
N GLY A 106 2.68 12.42 -16.70
CA GLY A 106 1.99 13.35 -15.82
C GLY A 106 2.94 14.28 -15.08
N ILE A 107 3.96 13.73 -14.40
CA ILE A 107 4.82 14.53 -13.52
C ILE A 107 6.05 15.07 -14.27
N PHE A 108 6.84 14.21 -14.90
CA PHE A 108 8.08 14.62 -15.54
C PHE A 108 7.84 15.43 -16.82
N GLU A 109 7.04 14.91 -17.75
CA GLU A 109 6.54 15.64 -18.91
C GLU A 109 5.62 16.79 -18.47
N GLY A 110 4.63 16.52 -17.63
CA GLY A 110 3.68 17.55 -17.22
C GLY A 110 2.43 17.63 -18.07
N GLN A 111 2.10 16.62 -18.88
CA GLN A 111 1.00 16.68 -19.86
C GLN A 111 -0.12 15.68 -19.59
N SER A 112 -0.32 15.27 -18.34
CA SER A 112 -1.49 14.49 -17.92
C SER A 112 -2.02 14.95 -16.58
N ASP A 113 -3.34 15.19 -16.49
CA ASP A 113 -4.03 15.64 -15.28
C ASP A 113 -5.05 14.61 -14.76
N ARG A 114 -5.08 13.41 -15.35
CA ARG A 114 -6.10 12.39 -15.09
C ARG A 114 -6.12 11.93 -13.64
N GLN A 115 -4.98 11.50 -13.10
CA GLN A 115 -4.89 11.08 -11.70
C GLN A 115 -5.10 12.26 -10.72
N TYR A 116 -4.59 13.46 -11.04
CA TYR A 116 -4.86 14.67 -10.25
C TYR A 116 -6.36 14.96 -10.13
N ARG A 117 -7.10 14.90 -11.26
CA ARG A 117 -8.56 15.12 -11.27
C ARG A 117 -9.30 14.05 -10.47
N ALA A 118 -8.86 12.79 -10.55
CA ALA A 118 -9.42 11.70 -9.76
C ALA A 118 -9.21 11.94 -8.25
N ALA A 119 -7.99 12.29 -7.84
CA ALA A 119 -7.65 12.63 -6.46
C ALA A 119 -8.48 13.82 -5.94
N LEU A 120 -8.59 14.89 -6.73
CA LEU A 120 -9.38 16.07 -6.39
C LEU A 120 -10.87 15.74 -6.22
N ARG A 121 -11.42 14.92 -7.12
CA ARG A 121 -12.82 14.50 -7.07
C ARG A 121 -13.08 13.66 -5.83
N PHE A 122 -12.23 12.67 -5.56
CA PHE A 122 -12.35 11.81 -4.38
C PHE A 122 -12.32 12.64 -3.08
N ASP A 123 -11.33 13.53 -2.95
CA ASP A 123 -11.21 14.42 -1.80
C ASP A 123 -12.46 15.32 -1.62
N LYS A 124 -12.96 15.93 -2.70
CA LYS A 124 -14.16 16.78 -2.67
C LYS A 124 -15.40 16.00 -2.22
N LEU A 125 -15.64 14.82 -2.79
CA LEU A 125 -16.80 13.98 -2.46
C LEU A 125 -16.80 13.51 -1.01
N VAL A 126 -15.66 13.00 -0.52
CA VAL A 126 -15.56 12.53 0.86
C VAL A 126 -15.64 13.68 1.86
N THR A 127 -15.00 14.82 1.55
CA THR A 127 -15.11 16.02 2.40
C THR A 127 -16.55 16.49 2.53
N GLN A 128 -17.31 16.51 1.42
CA GLN A 128 -18.73 16.85 1.46
C GLN A 128 -19.51 15.84 2.32
N LYS A 129 -19.27 14.54 2.14
CA LYS A 129 -19.92 13.49 2.92
C LYS A 129 -19.65 13.64 4.43
N ILE A 130 -18.41 13.94 4.82
CA ILE A 130 -18.04 14.21 6.22
C ILE A 130 -18.79 15.45 6.74
N HIS A 131 -18.83 16.55 6.00
CA HIS A 131 -19.56 17.75 6.41
C HIS A 131 -21.07 17.49 6.59
N GLU A 132 -21.68 16.71 5.71
CA GLU A 132 -23.09 16.32 5.83
C GLU A 132 -23.34 15.47 7.07
N GLU A 133 -22.45 14.51 7.37
CA GLU A 133 -22.51 13.66 8.57
C GLU A 133 -22.35 14.49 9.85
N LEU A 134 -21.38 15.42 9.88
CA LEU A 134 -21.16 16.32 11.01
C LEU A 134 -22.36 17.26 11.23
N LYS A 135 -22.94 17.81 10.16
CA LYS A 135 -24.13 18.66 10.24
C LYS A 135 -25.33 17.91 10.82
N ARG A 136 -25.56 16.65 10.42
CA ARG A 136 -26.63 15.81 10.99
C ARG A 136 -26.43 15.52 12.47
N LYS A 137 -25.18 15.42 12.93
CA LYS A 137 -24.81 15.22 14.34
C LYS A 137 -24.82 16.52 15.16
N GLY A 138 -25.07 17.67 14.55
CA GLY A 138 -24.99 18.98 15.22
C GLY A 138 -23.57 19.39 15.62
N ALA A 139 -22.54 18.76 15.04
CA ALA A 139 -21.15 19.04 15.36
C ALA A 139 -20.75 20.42 14.84
N THR A 140 -20.07 21.21 15.69
CA THR A 140 -19.66 22.60 15.40
C THR A 140 -18.15 22.74 15.17
N MET A 141 -17.36 21.70 15.47
CA MET A 141 -15.91 21.72 15.31
C MET A 141 -15.53 21.80 13.83
N GLN A 142 -14.64 22.72 13.49
CA GLN A 142 -14.10 22.82 12.13
C GLN A 142 -13.32 21.56 11.76
N LEU A 143 -13.46 21.09 10.53
CA LEU A 143 -12.70 19.97 10.01
C LEU A 143 -11.28 20.43 9.67
N GLU A 144 -10.28 19.85 10.34
CA GLU A 144 -8.87 19.98 9.96
C GLU A 144 -8.59 18.98 8.83
N THR A 145 -8.01 19.44 7.72
CA THR A 145 -7.73 18.59 6.55
C THR A 145 -6.22 18.43 6.34
N ILE A 146 -5.76 17.19 6.29
CA ILE A 146 -4.35 16.84 6.17
C ILE A 146 -4.16 16.00 4.90
N GLY A 147 -3.21 16.38 4.05
CA GLY A 147 -2.77 15.57 2.92
C GLY A 147 -1.56 14.73 3.31
N MET A 148 -1.53 13.47 2.92
CA MET A 148 -0.39 12.58 3.12
C MET A 148 -0.11 11.79 1.86
N GLY A 149 1.16 11.51 1.59
CA GLY A 149 1.51 10.70 0.45
C GLY A 149 2.97 10.27 0.42
N HIS A 150 3.18 9.09 -0.13
CA HIS A 150 4.49 8.54 -0.44
C HIS A 150 4.70 8.53 -1.95
N SER A 151 5.93 8.74 -2.45
CA SER A 151 6.23 8.62 -3.89
C SER A 151 5.30 9.48 -4.76
N GLN A 152 4.67 8.92 -5.80
CA GLN A 152 3.64 9.56 -6.63
C GLN A 152 2.46 10.12 -5.81
N GLY A 153 2.06 9.46 -4.72
CA GLY A 153 1.01 9.95 -3.81
C GLY A 153 1.41 11.25 -3.11
N GLY A 154 2.72 11.44 -2.88
CA GLY A 154 3.29 12.70 -2.41
C GLY A 154 3.08 13.84 -3.41
N ASN A 155 3.18 13.57 -4.72
CA ASN A 155 2.87 14.54 -5.77
C ASN A 155 1.42 15.00 -5.69
N HIS A 156 0.47 14.06 -5.66
CA HIS A 156 -0.96 14.35 -5.62
C HIS A 156 -1.34 15.20 -4.41
N SER A 157 -0.82 14.85 -3.23
CA SER A 157 -1.06 15.61 -2.00
C SER A 157 -0.54 17.05 -2.08
N GLN A 158 0.65 17.23 -2.65
CA GLN A 158 1.21 18.56 -2.87
C GLN A 158 0.42 19.36 -3.91
N MET A 159 0.07 18.77 -5.06
CA MET A 159 -0.71 19.43 -6.11
C MET A 159 -2.07 19.92 -5.58
N LEU A 160 -2.79 19.09 -4.82
CA LEU A 160 -4.05 19.48 -4.17
C LEU A 160 -3.87 20.58 -3.11
N GLY A 161 -2.75 20.57 -2.38
CA GLY A 161 -2.38 21.62 -1.43
C GLY A 161 -2.03 22.95 -2.11
N LEU A 162 -1.27 22.91 -3.20
CA LEU A 162 -0.77 24.08 -3.93
C LEU A 162 -1.87 24.76 -4.76
N ILE A 163 -2.65 23.98 -5.52
CA ILE A 163 -3.60 24.50 -6.51
C ILE A 163 -4.95 24.81 -5.86
N GLU A 164 -5.50 23.85 -5.13
CA GLU A 164 -6.88 23.90 -4.61
C GLU A 164 -6.94 24.23 -3.11
N LYS A 165 -5.78 24.34 -2.44
CA LYS A 165 -5.66 24.66 -1.00
C LYS A 165 -6.53 23.75 -0.13
N ARG A 166 -6.57 22.45 -0.48
CA ARG A 166 -7.45 21.46 0.15
C ARG A 166 -7.03 21.08 1.56
N PHE A 167 -5.77 21.34 1.91
CA PHE A 167 -5.15 20.86 3.15
C PHE A 167 -4.61 22.01 3.99
N ASN A 168 -4.83 21.90 5.30
CA ASN A 168 -4.18 22.72 6.31
C ASN A 168 -2.71 22.34 6.51
N GLN A 169 -2.37 21.04 6.33
CA GLN A 169 -1.04 20.47 6.44
C GLN A 169 -0.85 19.37 5.39
N VAL A 170 0.35 19.25 4.83
CA VAL A 170 0.75 18.23 3.86
C VAL A 170 2.02 17.56 4.38
N TYR A 171 1.99 16.24 4.54
CA TYR A 171 3.14 15.44 4.98
C TYR A 171 3.47 14.41 3.91
N VAL A 172 4.65 14.51 3.32
CA VAL A 172 5.05 13.61 2.23
C VAL A 172 6.38 12.93 2.52
N ILE A 173 6.51 11.68 2.10
CA ILE A 173 7.72 10.87 2.30
C ILE A 173 8.23 10.41 0.93
N ASN A 174 9.55 10.55 0.69
CA ASN A 174 10.19 10.17 -0.58
C ASN A 174 9.34 10.57 -1.79
N ASP A 175 8.85 11.82 -1.77
CA ASP A 175 7.81 12.28 -2.67
C ASP A 175 8.34 12.49 -4.08
N ALA A 176 7.50 12.26 -5.09
CA ALA A 176 7.71 12.83 -6.42
C ALA A 176 7.32 14.31 -6.38
N PRO A 177 8.27 15.27 -6.40
CA PRO A 177 7.91 16.67 -6.24
C PRO A 177 7.09 17.17 -7.43
N PRO A 178 6.25 18.20 -7.28
CA PRO A 178 5.61 18.85 -8.40
C PRO A 178 6.65 19.41 -9.39
N SER A 179 6.41 19.25 -10.69
CA SER A 179 7.19 19.93 -11.71
C SER A 179 6.46 21.19 -12.19
N VAL A 180 7.21 22.20 -12.63
CA VAL A 180 6.63 23.40 -13.26
C VAL A 180 5.82 23.05 -14.50
N TYR A 181 6.20 21.98 -15.19
CA TYR A 181 5.49 21.48 -16.36
C TYR A 181 4.13 20.89 -15.97
N HIS A 182 4.07 20.08 -14.93
CA HIS A 182 2.79 19.53 -14.44
C HIS A 182 1.88 20.65 -13.91
N LEU A 183 2.43 21.56 -13.10
CA LEU A 183 1.69 22.72 -12.57
C LEU A 183 1.19 23.63 -13.69
N GLY A 184 2.01 23.89 -14.72
CA GLY A 184 1.64 24.71 -15.87
C GLY A 184 0.50 24.12 -16.70
N TYR A 185 0.32 22.80 -16.66
CA TYR A 185 -0.74 22.11 -17.40
C TYR A 185 -2.04 22.08 -16.61
N VAL A 186 -1.93 21.74 -15.32
CA VAL A 186 -3.07 21.54 -14.42
C VAL A 186 -3.64 22.84 -13.86
N ASP A 187 -2.78 23.75 -13.37
CA ASP A 187 -3.21 25.01 -12.76
C ASP A 187 -3.40 26.08 -13.84
N THR A 188 -4.65 26.25 -14.26
CA THR A 188 -5.01 27.24 -15.29
C THR A 188 -4.67 28.70 -14.92
N LEU A 189 -4.61 29.04 -13.62
CA LEU A 189 -4.23 30.39 -13.18
C LEU A 189 -2.71 30.57 -13.26
N PHE A 190 -1.96 29.58 -12.82
CA PHE A 190 -0.50 29.59 -12.97
C PHE A 190 -0.09 29.59 -14.44
N ARG A 191 -0.75 28.79 -15.30
CA ARG A 191 -0.55 28.79 -16.75
C ARG A 191 -0.71 30.18 -17.36
N LYS A 192 -1.76 30.92 -16.97
CA LYS A 192 -1.96 32.31 -17.43
C LYS A 192 -0.79 33.20 -17.03
N LYS A 193 -0.26 33.05 -15.81
CA LYS A 193 0.91 33.80 -15.34
C LYS A 193 2.20 33.43 -16.07
N LEU A 194 2.39 32.16 -16.42
CA LEU A 194 3.48 31.71 -17.29
C LEU A 194 3.39 32.36 -18.68
N VAL A 195 2.21 32.31 -19.30
CA VAL A 195 1.94 32.93 -20.62
C VAL A 195 2.23 34.43 -20.59
N GLU A 196 1.72 35.16 -19.59
CA GLU A 196 1.95 36.60 -19.42
C GLU A 196 3.43 36.94 -19.21
N LYS A 197 4.14 36.15 -18.39
CA LYS A 197 5.53 36.43 -18.01
C LYS A 197 6.52 36.16 -19.14
N PHE A 198 6.33 35.07 -19.88
CA PHE A 198 7.28 34.56 -20.85
C PHE A 198 6.83 34.71 -22.31
N ASN A 199 5.65 35.28 -22.55
CA ASN A 199 5.07 35.47 -23.87
C ASN A 199 5.00 34.17 -24.69
N LEU A 200 4.43 33.12 -24.07
CA LEU A 200 4.28 31.78 -24.65
C LEU A 200 2.84 31.53 -25.10
N ASP A 201 2.64 30.73 -26.14
CA ASP A 201 1.31 30.21 -26.52
C ASP A 201 1.12 28.78 -26.02
N LEU A 202 0.91 28.64 -24.71
CA LEU A 202 0.70 27.33 -24.06
C LEU A 202 -0.70 26.73 -24.29
N VAL A 203 -1.58 27.44 -25.00
CA VAL A 203 -2.92 26.93 -25.35
C VAL A 203 -2.85 26.14 -26.66
N ARG A 204 -2.08 26.63 -27.64
CA ARG A 204 -1.92 25.94 -28.94
C ARG A 204 -0.68 25.06 -29.01
N ASN A 205 0.34 25.37 -28.22
CA ASN A 205 1.61 24.64 -28.23
C ASN A 205 2.17 24.56 -26.80
N TYR A 206 1.72 23.55 -26.04
CA TYR A 206 2.20 23.36 -24.68
C TYR A 206 3.71 23.15 -24.62
N ASN A 207 4.28 22.47 -25.63
CA ASN A 207 5.72 22.19 -25.74
C ASN A 207 6.61 23.45 -25.79
N ALA A 208 6.03 24.65 -26.03
CA ALA A 208 6.75 25.91 -25.96
C ALA A 208 7.37 26.15 -24.56
N ILE A 209 6.79 25.58 -23.49
CA ILE A 209 7.34 25.69 -22.13
C ILE A 209 8.75 25.07 -22.01
N TYR A 210 9.04 23.98 -22.74
CA TYR A 210 10.33 23.29 -22.71
C TYR A 210 11.46 24.10 -23.37
N SER A 211 11.13 25.18 -24.09
CA SER A 211 12.14 26.07 -24.67
C SER A 211 12.80 26.99 -23.63
N LEU A 212 12.15 27.20 -22.48
CA LEU A 212 12.63 28.12 -21.46
C LEU A 212 13.77 27.52 -20.62
N PRO A 213 14.67 28.35 -20.06
CA PRO A 213 15.66 27.87 -19.09
C PRO A 213 14.97 27.30 -17.84
N PRO A 214 15.28 26.06 -17.43
CA PRO A 214 14.54 25.39 -16.36
C PRO A 214 14.72 26.06 -14.99
N ALA A 215 15.90 26.62 -14.70
CA ALA A 215 16.12 27.39 -13.49
C ALA A 215 15.22 28.64 -13.41
N LYS A 216 14.94 29.30 -14.54
CA LYS A 216 14.03 30.46 -14.59
C LYS A 216 12.58 30.03 -14.38
N LEU A 217 12.17 28.91 -14.97
CA LEU A 217 10.85 28.32 -14.77
C LEU A 217 10.63 27.92 -13.31
N LYS A 218 11.59 27.19 -12.73
CA LYS A 218 11.57 26.78 -11.32
C LYS A 218 11.42 27.98 -10.39
N ALA A 219 12.29 28.98 -10.53
CA ALA A 219 12.25 30.19 -9.70
C ALA A 219 10.90 30.92 -9.80
N PHE A 220 10.33 31.03 -11.02
CA PHE A 220 9.04 31.66 -11.22
C PHE A 220 7.89 30.88 -10.57
N ALA A 221 7.89 29.55 -10.68
CA ALA A 221 6.88 28.70 -10.07
C ALA A 221 6.95 28.75 -8.54
N GLU A 222 8.15 28.63 -7.97
CA GLU A 222 8.35 28.74 -6.52
C GLU A 222 7.91 30.11 -6.01
N GLU A 223 8.29 31.21 -6.67
CA GLU A 223 7.83 32.55 -6.31
C GLU A 223 6.29 32.65 -6.34
N TYR A 224 5.66 32.12 -7.39
CA TYR A 224 4.21 32.15 -7.56
C TYR A 224 3.49 31.42 -6.41
N TYR A 225 3.92 30.21 -6.07
CA TYR A 225 3.26 29.38 -5.06
C TYR A 225 3.61 29.80 -3.63
N LYS A 226 4.86 30.19 -3.33
CA LYS A 226 5.25 30.68 -1.99
C LYS A 226 4.46 31.92 -1.54
N GLN A 227 4.01 32.75 -2.48
CA GLN A 227 3.12 33.88 -2.19
C GLN A 227 1.66 33.47 -1.88
N ARG A 228 1.28 32.22 -2.16
CA ARG A 228 -0.11 31.74 -2.16
C ARG A 228 -0.38 30.64 -1.14
N VAL A 229 0.64 29.91 -0.72
CA VAL A 229 0.57 28.87 0.31
C VAL A 229 1.44 29.22 1.51
N ASN A 230 1.12 28.67 2.67
CA ASN A 230 1.99 28.75 3.82
C ASN A 230 3.09 27.69 3.67
N GLU A 231 4.36 28.10 3.55
CA GLU A 231 5.46 27.13 3.41
C GLU A 231 5.56 26.21 4.64
N ASN A 232 5.17 26.68 5.83
CA ASN A 232 5.13 25.85 7.04
C ASN A 232 3.98 24.82 7.08
N SER A 233 3.18 24.71 6.00
CA SER A 233 2.15 23.68 5.87
C SER A 233 2.55 22.49 5.00
N ILE A 234 3.73 22.50 4.37
CA ILE A 234 4.20 21.39 3.53
C ILE A 234 5.50 20.87 4.14
N HIS A 235 5.51 19.59 4.50
CA HIS A 235 6.59 18.93 5.21
C HIS A 235 7.02 17.69 4.42
N HIS A 236 8.31 17.61 4.12
CA HIS A 236 8.92 16.51 3.40
C HIS A 236 9.85 15.75 4.34
N LEU A 237 9.75 14.43 4.34
CA LEU A 237 10.77 13.55 4.88
C LEU A 237 11.38 12.76 3.72
N THR A 238 12.69 12.83 3.54
CA THR A 238 13.37 12.27 2.37
C THR A 238 14.55 11.42 2.80
N ALA A 239 14.58 10.16 2.36
CA ALA A 239 15.77 9.34 2.46
C ALA A 239 16.87 9.96 1.57
N GLN A 240 18.08 10.12 2.09
CA GLN A 240 19.17 10.74 1.32
C GLN A 240 19.52 9.90 0.09
N GLU A 241 19.32 8.60 0.21
CA GLU A 241 19.58 7.57 -0.79
C GLU A 241 18.45 7.42 -1.82
N ASP A 242 17.32 8.10 -1.63
CA ASP A 242 16.10 7.97 -2.44
C ASP A 242 16.33 8.29 -3.93
N LEU A 243 15.80 7.42 -4.79
CA LEU A 243 15.90 7.58 -6.24
C LEU A 243 15.14 8.80 -6.74
N LEU A 244 13.94 9.08 -6.19
CA LEU A 244 13.14 10.22 -6.62
C LEU A 244 13.79 11.54 -6.23
N TYR A 245 14.37 11.61 -5.04
CA TYR A 245 15.21 12.72 -4.64
C TYR A 245 16.42 12.88 -5.56
N ALA A 246 17.08 11.78 -5.93
CA ALA A 246 18.21 11.82 -6.86
C ALA A 246 17.83 12.41 -8.22
N VAL A 247 16.65 12.07 -8.77
CA VAL A 247 16.15 12.65 -10.03
C VAL A 247 15.45 14.01 -9.86
N SER A 248 15.08 14.42 -8.64
CA SER A 248 14.43 15.72 -8.40
C SER A 248 15.31 16.93 -8.71
N GLY A 249 16.64 16.73 -8.81
CA GLY A 249 17.57 17.76 -9.29
C GLY A 249 17.42 18.06 -10.79
N VAL A 250 16.75 17.17 -11.52
CA VAL A 250 16.55 17.27 -12.96
C VAL A 250 15.51 18.36 -13.28
N ARG A 251 15.65 18.94 -14.46
CA ARG A 251 14.85 19.99 -15.08
C ARG A 251 13.43 20.18 -14.52
N GLY A 252 13.21 21.26 -13.76
CA GLY A 252 11.87 21.83 -13.53
C GLY A 252 11.08 21.32 -12.33
N PHE A 253 11.62 20.45 -11.47
CA PHE A 253 11.02 20.14 -10.18
C PHE A 253 11.17 21.30 -9.19
N ILE A 254 10.08 21.64 -8.49
CA ILE A 254 10.06 22.72 -7.49
C ILE A 254 10.19 22.17 -6.08
N ASP A 255 10.70 22.99 -5.17
CA ASP A 255 10.79 22.65 -3.75
C ASP A 255 10.09 23.73 -2.91
N ILE A 256 8.98 23.36 -2.27
CA ILE A 256 8.15 24.25 -1.45
C ILE A 256 7.81 23.57 -0.14
N GLY A 257 8.17 24.22 0.96
CA GLY A 257 7.96 23.69 2.30
C GLY A 257 9.26 23.45 3.04
N SER A 258 9.18 22.69 4.13
CA SER A 258 10.35 22.24 4.89
C SER A 258 10.70 20.80 4.54
N ARG A 259 11.99 20.51 4.34
CA ARG A 259 12.49 19.17 4.03
C ARG A 259 13.49 18.70 5.09
N ASP A 260 13.16 17.58 5.71
CA ASP A 260 14.03 16.84 6.60
C ASP A 260 14.60 15.62 5.89
N PHE A 261 15.85 15.30 6.21
CA PHE A 261 16.55 14.17 5.62
C PHE A 261 16.75 13.06 6.64
N ILE A 262 16.61 11.82 6.18
CA ILE A 262 16.91 10.62 6.96
C ILE A 262 17.91 9.75 6.20
N ASP A 263 18.88 9.21 6.94
CA ASP A 263 19.80 8.21 6.43
C ASP A 263 19.15 6.83 6.61
N THR A 264 18.89 6.14 5.50
CA THR A 264 18.37 4.78 5.51
C THR A 264 19.47 3.73 5.36
N ASN A 265 20.65 4.12 4.88
CA ASN A 265 21.74 3.23 4.52
C ASN A 265 23.12 3.91 4.63
N ASP A 266 23.70 3.87 5.83
CA ASP A 266 24.97 4.52 6.18
C ASP A 266 26.14 4.37 5.15
N PRO A 267 26.37 3.22 4.47
CA PRO A 267 27.45 3.10 3.48
C PRO A 267 27.14 3.63 2.07
N PHE A 268 25.89 3.96 1.73
CA PHE A 268 25.49 4.45 0.40
C PHE A 268 24.89 5.85 0.51
N THR A 269 25.37 6.81 -0.28
CA THR A 269 24.88 8.20 -0.18
C THR A 269 23.70 8.49 -1.10
N SER A 270 23.89 8.43 -2.43
CA SER A 270 22.86 8.74 -3.43
C SER A 270 23.39 8.57 -4.86
N LEU A 271 22.49 8.33 -5.82
CA LEU A 271 22.77 8.46 -7.26
C LEU A 271 22.76 9.91 -7.76
N LYS A 272 22.40 10.89 -6.91
CA LYS A 272 22.21 12.28 -7.31
C LYS A 272 23.44 12.89 -7.99
N SER A 273 24.65 12.60 -7.48
CA SER A 273 25.91 13.13 -8.04
C SER A 273 26.18 12.66 -9.47
N VAL A 274 25.64 11.50 -9.85
CA VAL A 274 25.72 10.96 -11.21
C VAL A 274 24.64 11.58 -12.10
N ILE A 275 23.40 11.66 -11.61
CA ILE A 275 22.26 12.23 -12.36
C ILE A 275 22.49 13.71 -12.65
N ASP A 276 23.02 14.49 -11.69
CA ASP A 276 23.31 15.91 -11.84
C ASP A 276 24.33 16.22 -12.96
N ARG A 277 25.08 15.21 -13.44
CA ARG A 277 26.04 15.36 -14.54
C ARG A 277 25.42 15.12 -15.92
N ILE A 278 24.16 14.69 -15.99
CA ILE A 278 23.45 14.57 -17.27
C ILE A 278 23.10 15.99 -17.74
N PRO A 279 23.54 16.42 -18.94
CA PRO A 279 23.24 17.75 -19.44
C PRO A 279 21.73 17.99 -19.60
N ASP A 280 21.29 19.18 -19.23
CA ASP A 280 19.87 19.59 -19.34
C ASP A 280 19.34 19.50 -20.79
N GLU A 281 20.19 19.72 -21.79
CA GLU A 281 19.80 19.60 -23.20
C GLU A 281 19.38 18.17 -23.59
N ASP A 282 20.04 17.17 -23.01
CA ASP A 282 19.75 15.75 -23.26
C ASP A 282 18.50 15.32 -22.48
N VAL A 283 18.36 15.76 -21.22
CA VAL A 283 17.13 15.60 -20.44
C VAL A 283 15.94 16.21 -21.18
N LYS A 284 16.09 17.43 -21.70
CA LYS A 284 15.07 18.13 -22.47
C LYS A 284 14.74 17.37 -23.76
N ALA A 285 15.72 16.78 -24.44
CA ALA A 285 15.48 16.00 -25.65
C ALA A 285 14.66 14.74 -25.35
N ILE A 286 14.92 14.06 -24.23
CA ILE A 286 14.10 12.94 -23.74
C ILE A 286 12.68 13.41 -23.44
N GLN A 287 12.53 14.52 -22.70
CA GLN A 287 11.23 15.13 -22.41
C GLN A 287 10.47 15.42 -23.71
N LEU A 288 11.03 16.23 -24.62
CA LEU A 288 10.42 16.55 -25.91
C LEU A 288 10.05 15.33 -26.76
N TYR A 289 10.86 14.27 -26.72
CA TYR A 289 10.51 13.02 -27.40
C TYR A 289 9.25 12.39 -26.80
N LEU A 290 9.21 12.24 -25.47
CA LEU A 290 8.06 11.70 -24.76
C LEU A 290 6.80 12.57 -24.93
N SER A 291 6.94 13.88 -25.03
CA SER A 291 5.82 14.82 -25.26
C SER A 291 4.97 14.49 -26.48
N GLN A 292 5.57 13.89 -27.51
CA GLN A 292 4.90 13.52 -28.75
C GLN A 292 3.85 12.41 -28.54
N TYR A 293 3.99 11.66 -27.45
CA TYR A 293 3.11 10.55 -27.09
C TYR A 293 2.18 10.90 -25.94
N ALA A 294 2.20 12.12 -25.40
CA ALA A 294 1.36 12.52 -24.27
C ALA A 294 -0.14 12.46 -24.59
N ASP A 295 -0.55 12.90 -25.77
CA ASP A 295 -1.94 12.79 -26.23
C ASP A 295 -2.37 11.33 -26.37
N VAL A 296 -1.48 10.49 -26.92
CA VAL A 296 -1.74 9.04 -27.05
C VAL A 296 -1.83 8.37 -25.68
N TYR A 297 -0.96 8.73 -24.74
CA TYR A 297 -1.04 8.26 -23.35
C TYR A 297 -2.35 8.67 -22.70
N ASN A 298 -2.77 9.91 -22.89
CA ASN A 298 -4.05 10.38 -22.41
C ASN A 298 -5.18 9.59 -23.07
N GLU A 299 -5.23 9.43 -24.39
CA GLU A 299 -6.36 8.76 -25.05
C GLU A 299 -6.42 7.23 -24.84
N LYS A 300 -5.26 6.56 -24.89
CA LYS A 300 -5.15 5.10 -25.03
C LYS A 300 -4.30 4.43 -23.94
N GLY A 301 -3.82 5.17 -22.95
CA GLY A 301 -3.03 4.63 -21.85
C GLY A 301 -1.68 4.06 -22.29
N PHE A 302 -1.12 3.17 -21.47
CA PHE A 302 0.21 2.59 -21.66
C PHE A 302 0.34 1.80 -22.97
N ASP A 303 -0.65 0.97 -23.31
CA ASP A 303 -0.60 0.13 -24.51
C ASP A 303 -0.57 0.97 -25.79
N GLY A 304 -1.38 2.04 -25.82
CA GLY A 304 -1.35 2.99 -26.93
C GLY A 304 0.00 3.69 -27.09
N VAL A 305 0.67 4.02 -25.98
CA VAL A 305 2.04 4.59 -26.02
C VAL A 305 3.02 3.58 -26.59
N VAL A 306 3.01 2.32 -26.12
CA VAL A 306 3.91 1.29 -26.63
C VAL A 306 3.69 1.09 -28.13
N GLN A 307 2.45 1.01 -28.57
CA GLN A 307 2.12 0.92 -29.99
C GLN A 307 2.56 2.17 -30.77
N ALA A 308 2.41 3.37 -30.23
CA ALA A 308 2.84 4.60 -30.90
C ALA A 308 4.37 4.74 -30.96
N MET A 309 5.10 4.28 -29.96
CA MET A 309 6.56 4.34 -29.88
C MET A 309 7.25 3.23 -30.68
N THR A 310 6.65 2.04 -30.71
CA THR A 310 7.32 0.83 -31.22
C THR A 310 6.60 0.19 -32.40
N GLY A 311 5.33 0.52 -32.64
CA GLY A 311 4.48 -0.17 -33.62
C GLY A 311 3.91 -1.50 -33.11
N VAL A 312 4.22 -1.91 -31.88
CA VAL A 312 3.74 -3.17 -31.29
C VAL A 312 2.40 -2.97 -30.60
N ASP A 313 1.38 -3.70 -31.04
CA ASP A 313 0.06 -3.73 -30.42
C ASP A 313 0.02 -4.77 -29.29
N LEU A 314 0.27 -4.32 -28.05
CA LEU A 314 0.29 -5.20 -26.88
C LEU A 314 -1.09 -5.78 -26.56
N GLU A 315 -2.16 -5.02 -26.75
CA GLU A 315 -3.53 -5.46 -26.47
C GLU A 315 -3.93 -6.60 -27.42
N TRP A 316 -3.58 -6.47 -28.69
CA TRP A 316 -3.76 -7.54 -29.66
C TRP A 316 -2.93 -8.78 -29.30
N LEU A 317 -1.64 -8.62 -28.93
CA LEU A 317 -0.80 -9.76 -28.54
C LEU A 317 -1.34 -10.50 -27.30
N GLU A 318 -1.79 -9.76 -26.28
CA GLU A 318 -2.46 -10.31 -25.09
C GLU A 318 -3.75 -11.05 -25.47
N SER A 319 -4.51 -10.54 -26.43
CA SER A 319 -5.74 -11.19 -26.89
C SER A 319 -5.48 -12.58 -27.51
N LEU A 320 -4.31 -12.80 -28.11
CA LEU A 320 -3.94 -14.08 -28.70
C LEU A 320 -3.67 -15.16 -27.64
N GLU A 321 -3.29 -14.79 -26.41
CA GLU A 321 -3.08 -15.75 -25.31
C GLU A 321 -4.38 -16.49 -24.92
N SER A 322 -5.53 -15.92 -25.29
CA SER A 322 -6.86 -16.48 -25.04
C SER A 322 -7.37 -17.45 -26.12
N TYR A 323 -6.64 -17.60 -27.23
CA TYR A 323 -7.08 -18.39 -28.38
C TYR A 323 -6.89 -19.90 -28.15
N GLU A 324 -7.90 -20.71 -28.53
CA GLU A 324 -7.73 -22.16 -28.65
C GLU A 324 -7.17 -22.53 -30.04
N VAL A 325 -6.66 -23.76 -30.20
CA VAL A 325 -6.02 -24.22 -31.46
C VAL A 325 -6.93 -24.04 -32.69
N GLY A 326 -8.25 -24.15 -32.52
CA GLY A 326 -9.23 -23.90 -33.59
C GLY A 326 -9.36 -22.43 -33.99
N ASP A 327 -9.16 -21.50 -33.07
CA ASP A 327 -9.27 -20.06 -33.28
C ASP A 327 -8.09 -19.51 -34.07
N TYR A 328 -6.89 -20.07 -33.88
CA TYR A 328 -5.72 -19.76 -34.71
C TYR A 328 -5.93 -20.13 -36.17
N VAL A 329 -6.60 -21.26 -36.44
CA VAL A 329 -6.87 -21.74 -37.81
C VAL A 329 -8.02 -20.95 -38.44
N GLY A 330 -9.07 -20.65 -37.68
CA GLY A 330 -10.23 -19.88 -38.15
C GLY A 330 -9.92 -18.41 -38.45
N ASN A 331 -9.03 -17.79 -37.68
CA ASN A 331 -8.69 -16.37 -37.78
C ASN A 331 -7.33 -16.11 -38.47
N ALA A 332 -6.72 -17.13 -39.08
CA ALA A 332 -5.40 -17.01 -39.71
C ALA A 332 -5.25 -15.82 -40.69
N PRO A 333 -6.24 -15.48 -41.54
CA PRO A 333 -6.13 -14.32 -42.42
C PRO A 333 -6.02 -12.98 -41.65
N ASP A 334 -6.85 -12.80 -40.61
CA ASP A 334 -6.86 -11.58 -39.77
C ASP A 334 -5.60 -11.48 -38.90
N ILE A 335 -5.12 -12.60 -38.35
CA ILE A 335 -3.87 -12.65 -37.58
C ILE A 335 -2.68 -12.23 -38.46
N VAL A 336 -2.62 -12.73 -39.70
CA VAL A 336 -1.52 -12.41 -40.62
C VAL A 336 -1.62 -10.97 -41.13
N GLU A 337 -2.83 -10.46 -41.38
CA GLU A 337 -3.06 -9.04 -41.72
C GLU A 337 -2.58 -8.12 -40.58
N LYS A 338 -3.00 -8.38 -39.34
CA LYS A 338 -2.57 -7.59 -38.17
C LYS A 338 -1.08 -7.71 -37.87
N ALA A 339 -0.50 -8.90 -38.00
CA ALA A 339 0.95 -9.09 -37.86
C ALA A 339 1.72 -8.31 -38.94
N SER A 340 1.21 -8.29 -40.18
CA SER A 340 1.79 -7.53 -41.29
C SER A 340 1.72 -6.03 -41.04
N ASP A 341 0.58 -5.53 -40.55
CA ASP A 341 0.41 -4.12 -40.20
C ASP A 341 1.32 -3.71 -39.04
N MET A 342 1.42 -4.54 -38.00
CA MET A 342 2.33 -4.33 -36.87
C MET A 342 3.79 -4.25 -37.33
N VAL A 343 4.24 -5.15 -38.21
CA VAL A 343 5.58 -5.09 -38.82
C VAL A 343 5.77 -3.84 -39.67
N GLY A 344 4.72 -3.41 -40.39
CA GLY A 344 4.70 -2.16 -41.13
C GLY A 344 4.89 -0.94 -40.24
N GLU A 345 4.25 -0.90 -39.07
CA GLU A 345 4.41 0.18 -38.10
C GLU A 345 5.76 0.14 -37.37
N MET A 346 6.22 -1.05 -36.97
CA MET A 346 7.52 -1.25 -36.33
C MET A 346 8.66 -0.70 -37.19
N LYS A 347 8.55 -0.85 -38.51
CA LYS A 347 9.50 -0.33 -39.48
C LYS A 347 9.66 1.20 -39.45
N GLU A 348 8.59 1.94 -39.17
CA GLU A 348 8.66 3.40 -39.10
C GLU A 348 9.06 3.88 -37.71
N LYS A 349 8.50 3.25 -36.67
CA LYS A 349 8.56 3.71 -35.28
C LYS A 349 9.83 3.29 -34.55
N ILE A 350 10.32 2.06 -34.74
CA ILE A 350 11.51 1.55 -34.07
C ILE A 350 12.78 2.35 -34.46
N PRO A 351 13.05 2.65 -35.75
CA PRO A 351 14.18 3.51 -36.10
C PRO A 351 14.10 4.91 -35.51
N GLU A 352 12.90 5.50 -35.43
CA GLU A 352 12.70 6.82 -34.82
C GLU A 352 12.96 6.80 -33.31
N LEU A 353 12.49 5.77 -32.60
CA LEU A 353 12.85 5.51 -31.20
C LEU A 353 14.37 5.39 -31.04
N PHE A 354 15.05 4.68 -31.94
CA PHE A 354 16.50 4.53 -31.90
C PHE A 354 17.28 5.81 -32.13
N LYS A 355 16.81 6.75 -32.96
CA LYS A 355 17.44 8.08 -33.10
C LYS A 355 17.49 8.84 -31.78
N HIS A 356 16.51 8.64 -30.91
CA HIS A 356 16.45 9.28 -29.59
C HIS A 356 17.30 8.52 -28.56
N ILE A 357 17.50 7.21 -28.72
CA ILE A 357 18.49 6.43 -27.94
C ILE A 357 19.93 6.88 -28.22
N LYS A 358 20.23 7.48 -29.40
CA LYS A 358 21.56 8.08 -29.71
C LYS A 358 21.93 9.26 -28.79
N ILE A 359 21.04 9.77 -27.94
CA ILE A 359 21.37 10.71 -26.84
C ILE A 359 22.38 10.07 -25.87
N TRP A 360 22.16 8.80 -25.52
CA TRP A 360 23.08 8.04 -24.68
C TRP A 360 24.48 7.97 -25.30
N GLN A 361 24.60 7.89 -26.63
CA GLN A 361 25.88 7.81 -27.33
C GLN A 361 26.73 9.07 -27.18
N ARG A 362 26.10 10.25 -27.08
CA ARG A 362 26.82 11.52 -26.91
C ARG A 362 27.40 11.66 -25.51
N GLN A 363 26.69 11.14 -24.51
CA GLN A 363 27.03 11.34 -23.10
C GLN A 363 27.55 10.10 -22.40
N LYS A 364 27.59 8.93 -23.05
CA LYS A 364 28.04 7.68 -22.42
C LYS A 364 29.40 7.84 -21.73
N GLU A 365 30.28 8.72 -22.23
CA GLU A 365 31.64 8.85 -21.67
C GLU A 365 31.56 9.61 -20.36
N THR A 366 30.87 10.75 -20.41
CA THR A 366 30.58 11.61 -19.26
C THR A 366 29.81 10.85 -18.18
N ILE A 367 28.79 10.08 -18.57
CA ILE A 367 27.95 9.28 -17.67
C ILE A 367 28.75 8.14 -17.04
N LEU A 368 29.50 7.37 -17.83
CA LEU A 368 30.31 6.28 -17.29
C LEU A 368 31.45 6.83 -16.41
N GLN A 369 32.05 7.96 -16.79
CA GLN A 369 33.03 8.64 -15.94
C GLN A 369 32.38 9.15 -14.63
N ALA A 370 31.13 9.60 -14.65
CA ALA A 370 30.40 9.96 -13.45
C ALA A 370 30.22 8.80 -12.48
N PHE A 371 29.88 7.61 -13.01
CA PHE A 371 29.84 6.40 -12.20
C PHE A 371 31.23 6.00 -11.66
N VAL A 372 32.31 6.22 -12.42
CA VAL A 372 33.68 5.99 -11.92
C VAL A 372 34.04 6.97 -10.80
N ASP A 373 33.80 8.26 -11.00
CA ASP A 373 34.11 9.31 -10.02
C ASP A 373 33.30 9.15 -8.72
N ALA A 374 32.07 8.66 -8.83
CA ALA A 374 31.22 8.33 -7.69
C ALA A 374 31.58 6.98 -7.03
N GLY A 375 32.57 6.25 -7.56
CA GLY A 375 33.05 4.98 -7.01
C GLY A 375 32.17 3.77 -7.35
N PHE A 376 31.19 3.90 -8.25
CA PHE A 376 30.30 2.82 -8.67
C PHE A 376 30.88 1.96 -9.82
N LEU A 377 31.89 2.45 -10.53
CA LEU A 377 32.59 1.70 -11.57
C LEU A 377 34.10 1.85 -11.43
N THR A 378 34.82 0.82 -11.84
CA THR A 378 36.25 0.92 -12.16
C THR A 378 36.47 1.43 -13.58
N LEU A 379 37.67 1.95 -13.87
CA LEU A 379 38.04 2.33 -15.24
C LEU A 379 37.96 1.15 -16.23
N GLU A 380 38.27 -0.06 -15.77
CA GLU A 380 38.17 -1.28 -16.59
C GLU A 380 36.71 -1.60 -16.95
N GLN A 381 35.80 -1.56 -15.97
CA GLN A 381 34.37 -1.77 -16.21
C GLN A 381 33.78 -0.68 -17.11
N LYS A 382 34.20 0.58 -16.92
CA LYS A 382 33.83 1.69 -17.82
C LYS A 382 34.19 1.36 -19.27
N GLU A 383 35.42 0.95 -19.53
CA GLU A 383 35.87 0.62 -20.89
C GLU A 383 35.10 -0.58 -21.47
N ALA A 384 34.86 -1.62 -20.67
CA ALA A 384 34.07 -2.77 -21.12
C ALA A 384 32.63 -2.39 -21.50
N ILE A 385 31.96 -1.57 -20.68
CA ILE A 385 30.60 -1.07 -20.96
C ILE A 385 30.60 -0.16 -22.20
N TRP A 386 31.62 0.69 -22.33
CA TRP A 386 31.81 1.55 -23.49
C TRP A 386 31.88 0.76 -24.79
N GLN A 387 32.67 -0.32 -24.81
CA GLN A 387 32.84 -1.16 -25.99
C GLN A 387 31.55 -1.90 -26.38
N GLU A 388 30.83 -2.49 -25.42
CA GLU A 388 29.52 -3.10 -25.72
C GLU A 388 28.51 -2.06 -26.22
N GLY A 389 28.58 -0.84 -25.67
CA GLY A 389 27.87 0.33 -26.17
C GLY A 389 28.06 0.63 -27.65
N ASN A 390 29.30 0.60 -28.11
CA ASN A 390 29.65 0.81 -29.53
C ASN A 390 29.13 -0.32 -30.42
N LYS A 391 29.02 -1.54 -29.90
CA LYS A 391 28.49 -2.67 -30.68
C LYS A 391 26.96 -2.64 -30.76
N ILE A 392 26.28 -2.18 -29.71
CA ILE A 392 24.82 -1.90 -29.76
C ILE A 392 24.51 -0.90 -30.89
N GLU A 393 25.34 0.13 -31.05
CA GLU A 393 25.21 1.09 -32.15
C GLU A 393 25.28 0.42 -33.53
N GLN A 394 26.25 -0.48 -33.73
CA GLN A 394 26.40 -1.23 -34.97
C GLN A 394 25.19 -2.13 -35.25
N ASP A 395 24.68 -2.83 -34.23
CA ASP A 395 23.51 -3.70 -34.37
C ASP A 395 22.24 -2.90 -34.67
N VAL A 396 22.07 -1.73 -34.04
CA VAL A 396 20.94 -0.82 -34.30
C VAL A 396 20.99 -0.28 -35.72
N ASP A 397 22.14 0.19 -36.19
CA ASP A 397 22.31 0.68 -37.57
C ASP A 397 22.08 -0.46 -38.59
N ALA A 398 22.52 -1.69 -38.28
CA ALA A 398 22.29 -2.87 -39.12
C ALA A 398 20.81 -3.29 -39.15
N LEU A 399 20.11 -3.19 -38.01
CA LEU A 399 18.67 -3.43 -37.93
C LEU A 399 17.89 -2.38 -38.72
N GLU A 400 18.25 -1.09 -38.62
CA GLU A 400 17.66 -0.01 -39.40
C GLU A 400 17.83 -0.26 -40.91
N GLN A 401 19.04 -0.60 -41.36
CA GLN A 401 19.30 -0.96 -42.76
C GLN A 401 18.47 -2.16 -43.21
N ARG A 402 18.33 -3.19 -42.36
CA ARG A 402 17.53 -4.37 -42.71
C ARG A 402 16.03 -4.07 -42.82
N LEU A 403 15.50 -3.23 -41.93
CA LEU A 403 14.14 -2.73 -41.99
C LEU A 403 13.90 -1.85 -43.24
N HIS A 404 14.93 -1.12 -43.66
CA HIS A 404 14.94 -0.36 -44.91
C HIS A 404 14.96 -1.29 -46.13
N ASP A 405 15.84 -2.29 -46.22
CA ASP A 405 15.93 -3.21 -47.36
C ASP A 405 14.62 -3.99 -47.60
N LEU A 406 13.90 -4.32 -46.52
CA LEU A 406 12.55 -4.88 -46.59
C LEU A 406 11.55 -4.00 -47.35
N ARG A 407 11.72 -2.67 -47.32
CA ARG A 407 10.87 -1.70 -48.03
C ARG A 407 10.95 -1.83 -49.54
N ASP A 408 12.14 -2.10 -50.04
CA ASP A 408 12.47 -1.98 -51.46
C ASP A 408 12.46 -3.35 -52.17
N ASP A 409 12.19 -4.41 -51.41
CA ASP A 409 12.15 -5.78 -51.92
C ASP A 409 10.75 -6.16 -52.42
N GLY A 410 10.68 -6.91 -53.52
CA GLY A 410 9.43 -7.30 -54.21
C GLY A 410 8.46 -8.13 -53.36
N VAL A 411 8.85 -8.53 -52.16
CA VAL A 411 8.04 -9.27 -51.17
C VAL A 411 6.85 -8.44 -50.68
N TRP A 412 7.05 -7.14 -50.47
CA TRP A 412 5.98 -6.22 -50.02
C TRP A 412 4.87 -6.05 -51.06
N LEU A 413 5.22 -6.12 -52.35
CA LEU A 413 4.27 -6.11 -53.47
C LEU A 413 3.44 -7.40 -53.54
N VAL A 414 4.00 -8.54 -53.14
CA VAL A 414 3.30 -9.83 -53.14
C VAL A 414 2.36 -9.95 -51.92
N LEU A 415 2.71 -9.37 -50.77
CA LEU A 415 1.88 -9.36 -49.56
C LEU A 415 0.53 -8.65 -49.73
N ARG A 416 0.44 -7.66 -50.63
CA ARG A 416 -0.81 -6.96 -50.97
C ARG A 416 -1.64 -7.65 -52.05
N GLY A 417 -1.18 -8.81 -52.56
CA GLY A 417 -1.87 -9.58 -53.60
C GLY A 417 -2.87 -10.60 -53.03
N PRO A 418 -3.94 -10.95 -53.76
CA PRO A 418 -5.00 -11.85 -53.30
C PRO A 418 -4.56 -13.31 -53.02
N PHE A 419 -3.29 -13.67 -53.29
CA PHE A 419 -2.73 -15.02 -53.13
C PHE A 419 -1.45 -15.06 -52.27
N ALA A 420 -1.13 -13.98 -51.53
CA ALA A 420 0.06 -13.88 -50.68
C ALA A 420 0.21 -15.07 -49.71
N TRP A 421 -0.93 -15.55 -49.21
CA TRP A 421 -1.05 -16.61 -48.20
C TRP A 421 -0.71 -18.02 -48.72
N SER A 422 -0.70 -18.22 -50.04
CA SER A 422 -0.48 -19.53 -50.67
C SER A 422 0.88 -19.67 -51.37
N ASP A 423 1.73 -18.64 -51.35
CA ASP A 423 3.06 -18.66 -51.98
C ASP A 423 4.15 -19.06 -50.95
N PRO A 424 4.76 -20.26 -51.07
CA PRO A 424 5.81 -20.73 -50.16
C PRO A 424 7.07 -19.85 -50.17
N PHE A 425 7.35 -19.13 -51.27
CA PHE A 425 8.52 -18.27 -51.38
C PHE A 425 8.36 -16.97 -50.57
N VAL A 426 7.13 -16.46 -50.45
CA VAL A 426 6.80 -15.31 -49.59
C VAL A 426 6.97 -15.70 -48.13
N TRP A 427 6.45 -16.87 -47.74
CA TRP A 427 6.63 -17.43 -46.39
C TRP A 427 8.10 -17.64 -46.04
N MET A 428 8.89 -18.24 -46.93
CA MET A 428 10.32 -18.47 -46.69
C MET A 428 11.09 -17.15 -46.53
N LYS A 429 10.73 -16.11 -47.30
CA LYS A 429 11.42 -14.81 -47.26
C LYS A 429 11.00 -13.94 -46.06
N LEU A 430 9.73 -14.00 -45.66
CA LEU A 430 9.26 -13.45 -44.38
C LEU A 430 9.95 -14.16 -43.21
N TRP A 431 9.94 -15.49 -43.21
CA TRP A 431 10.56 -16.29 -42.15
C TRP A 431 12.05 -15.99 -41.99
N THR A 432 12.82 -15.95 -43.09
CA THR A 432 14.25 -15.60 -43.04
C THR A 432 14.51 -14.16 -42.61
N THR A 433 13.57 -13.25 -42.89
CA THR A 433 13.62 -11.87 -42.39
C THR A 433 13.34 -11.79 -40.90
N PHE A 434 12.29 -12.47 -40.43
CA PHE A 434 11.99 -12.59 -39.00
C PHE A 434 13.15 -13.22 -38.25
N GLN A 435 13.80 -14.26 -38.80
CA GLN A 435 15.00 -14.85 -38.22
C GLN A 435 16.17 -13.86 -38.13
N ALA A 436 16.38 -13.02 -39.15
CA ALA A 436 17.42 -12.00 -39.13
C ALA A 436 17.13 -10.90 -38.10
N ILE A 437 15.89 -10.40 -38.02
CA ILE A 437 15.46 -9.43 -37.01
C ILE A 437 15.59 -10.04 -35.61
N GLN A 438 15.15 -11.29 -35.42
CA GLN A 438 15.29 -12.03 -34.18
C GLN A 438 16.77 -12.18 -33.78
N HIS A 439 17.67 -12.41 -34.74
CA HIS A 439 19.11 -12.48 -34.47
C HIS A 439 19.65 -11.15 -33.94
N TYR A 440 19.35 -10.03 -34.60
CA TYR A 440 19.76 -8.70 -34.11
C TYR A 440 19.18 -8.37 -32.73
N ILE A 441 17.91 -8.72 -32.48
CA ILE A 441 17.29 -8.56 -31.16
C ILE A 441 17.99 -9.44 -30.12
N THR A 442 18.35 -10.68 -30.47
CA THR A 442 19.05 -11.60 -29.56
C THR A 442 20.46 -11.09 -29.23
N ASP A 443 21.18 -10.55 -30.22
CA ASP A 443 22.51 -9.97 -30.02
C ASP A 443 22.43 -8.69 -29.17
N LEU A 444 21.45 -7.82 -29.41
CA LEU A 444 21.18 -6.66 -28.55
C LEU A 444 20.91 -7.08 -27.10
N ILE A 445 20.10 -8.13 -26.89
CA ILE A 445 19.85 -8.70 -25.55
C ILE A 445 21.16 -9.19 -24.92
N ALA A 446 21.98 -9.94 -25.67
CA ALA A 446 23.26 -10.46 -25.18
C ALA A 446 24.23 -9.32 -24.79
N ARG A 447 24.27 -8.23 -25.56
CA ARG A 447 25.09 -7.03 -25.24
C ARG A 447 24.58 -6.30 -24.01
N LEU A 448 23.26 -6.10 -23.89
CA LEU A 448 22.67 -5.51 -22.68
C LEU A 448 22.94 -6.38 -21.44
N GLN A 449 22.91 -7.71 -21.59
CA GLN A 449 23.30 -8.65 -20.54
C GLN A 449 24.78 -8.49 -20.17
N ALA A 450 25.69 -8.36 -21.15
CA ALA A 450 27.11 -8.11 -20.89
C ALA A 450 27.34 -6.77 -20.17
N ILE A 451 26.68 -5.69 -20.59
CA ILE A 451 26.71 -4.40 -19.90
C ILE A 451 26.21 -4.56 -18.46
N ASN A 452 25.08 -5.23 -18.25
CA ASN A 452 24.50 -5.46 -16.93
C ASN A 452 25.44 -6.27 -16.01
N GLN A 453 26.18 -7.24 -16.56
CA GLN A 453 27.19 -7.99 -15.81
C GLN A 453 28.37 -7.10 -15.37
N GLN A 454 28.87 -6.26 -16.28
CA GLN A 454 29.96 -5.32 -16.00
C GLN A 454 29.54 -4.19 -15.05
N ALA A 455 28.27 -3.79 -15.10
CA ALA A 455 27.67 -2.74 -14.29
C ALA A 455 27.08 -3.24 -12.96
N SER A 456 27.54 -4.39 -12.44
CA SER A 456 26.97 -5.02 -11.24
C SER A 456 26.93 -4.09 -10.01
N SER A 457 27.94 -3.24 -9.83
CA SER A 457 28.01 -2.24 -8.75
C SER A 457 27.05 -1.06 -8.97
N VAL A 458 26.88 -0.62 -10.21
CA VAL A 458 25.85 0.38 -10.59
C VAL A 458 24.45 -0.17 -10.38
N ARG A 459 24.22 -1.42 -10.78
CA ARG A 459 22.96 -2.13 -10.53
C ARG A 459 22.69 -2.22 -9.04
N GLN A 460 23.68 -2.55 -8.22
CA GLN A 460 23.53 -2.60 -6.76
C GLN A 460 23.21 -1.22 -6.19
N ALA A 461 23.86 -0.16 -6.65
CA ALA A 461 23.56 1.22 -6.26
C ALA A 461 22.12 1.63 -6.64
N ALA A 462 21.65 1.25 -7.83
CA ALA A 462 20.26 1.47 -8.24
C ALA A 462 19.27 0.68 -7.39
N ILE A 463 19.55 -0.60 -7.10
CA ILE A 463 18.73 -1.42 -6.20
C ILE A 463 18.67 -0.79 -4.81
N THR A 464 19.80 -0.37 -4.26
CA THR A 464 19.86 0.27 -2.94
C THR A 464 19.08 1.59 -2.92
N SER A 465 19.18 2.40 -3.96
CA SER A 465 18.40 3.64 -4.08
C SER A 465 16.89 3.39 -4.22
N ILE A 466 16.50 2.32 -4.92
CA ILE A 466 15.10 1.85 -5.00
C ILE A 466 14.62 1.30 -3.65
N GLN A 467 15.48 0.61 -2.89
CA GLN A 467 15.13 0.12 -1.55
C GLN A 467 14.93 1.28 -0.59
N ALA A 468 15.82 2.28 -0.60
CA ALA A 468 15.70 3.49 0.20
C ALA A 468 14.45 4.34 -0.13
N HIS A 469 13.94 4.21 -1.35
CA HIS A 469 12.65 4.80 -1.74
C HIS A 469 11.50 4.22 -0.91
N SER A 470 11.56 2.95 -0.49
CA SER A 470 10.45 2.28 0.19
C SER A 470 10.08 2.90 1.55
N LEU A 471 8.80 2.85 1.91
CA LEU A 471 8.36 3.23 3.26
C LEU A 471 8.94 2.31 4.32
N HIS A 472 9.22 1.04 3.99
CA HIS A 472 9.80 0.08 4.94
C HIS A 472 11.16 0.53 5.46
N GLU A 473 12.05 0.99 4.57
CA GLU A 473 13.38 1.49 4.97
C GLU A 473 13.28 2.79 5.77
N VAL A 474 12.41 3.73 5.36
CA VAL A 474 12.18 4.98 6.10
C VAL A 474 11.62 4.72 7.50
N ILE A 475 10.63 3.83 7.61
CA ILE A 475 10.04 3.41 8.89
C ILE A 475 11.12 2.83 9.80
N ASN A 476 11.94 1.91 9.30
CA ASN A 476 13.01 1.30 10.08
C ASN A 476 14.07 2.31 10.48
N ALA A 477 14.48 3.22 9.60
CA ALA A 477 15.43 4.28 9.93
C ALA A 477 14.90 5.20 11.04
N LEU A 478 13.62 5.61 10.98
CA LEU A 478 12.97 6.38 12.05
C LEU A 478 12.91 5.60 13.38
N ALA A 479 12.73 4.29 13.29
CA ALA A 479 12.60 3.38 14.43
C ALA A 479 13.93 3.08 15.15
N ARG A 480 15.05 3.06 14.41
CA ARG A 480 16.39 2.72 14.93
C ARG A 480 16.74 3.53 16.18
N SER A 481 16.44 4.83 16.18
CA SER A 481 16.69 5.74 17.31
C SER A 481 15.95 5.36 18.60
N LYS A 482 14.89 4.55 18.49
CA LYS A 482 14.04 4.09 19.60
C LYS A 482 14.30 2.63 20.00
N GLY A 483 15.37 2.01 19.48
CA GLY A 483 15.63 0.57 19.70
C GLY A 483 14.55 -0.33 19.09
N ARG A 484 13.93 0.11 17.99
CA ARG A 484 12.83 -0.59 17.32
C ARG A 484 13.20 -0.89 15.87
N ALA A 485 12.58 -1.95 15.35
CA ALA A 485 12.50 -2.25 13.93
C ALA A 485 11.09 -2.75 13.59
N TYR A 486 10.78 -2.85 12.31
CA TYR A 486 9.54 -3.44 11.82
C TYR A 486 9.86 -4.48 10.77
N ASP A 487 9.17 -5.63 10.85
CA ASP A 487 9.26 -6.67 9.82
C ASP A 487 8.42 -6.31 8.58
N GLU A 488 8.42 -7.17 7.56
CA GLU A 488 7.69 -6.95 6.31
C GLU A 488 6.17 -6.86 6.50
N ASP A 489 5.63 -7.49 7.55
CA ASP A 489 4.21 -7.42 7.94
C ASP A 489 3.88 -6.17 8.77
N GLY A 490 4.89 -5.34 9.05
CA GLY A 490 4.77 -4.13 9.86
C GLY A 490 4.62 -4.40 11.36
N ASN A 491 4.98 -5.60 11.85
CA ASN A 491 5.03 -5.90 13.28
C ASN A 491 6.23 -5.21 13.93
N MET A 492 6.02 -4.63 15.10
CA MET A 492 7.07 -4.00 15.89
C MET A 492 7.98 -5.05 16.52
N ILE A 493 9.27 -4.93 16.24
CA ILE A 493 10.35 -5.68 16.84
C ILE A 493 11.10 -4.75 17.81
N LEU A 494 11.17 -5.12 19.08
CA LEU A 494 12.09 -4.50 20.03
C LEU A 494 13.47 -5.12 19.84
N ILE A 495 14.47 -4.26 19.67
CA ILE A 495 15.86 -4.65 19.50
C ILE A 495 16.61 -4.23 20.76
N GLN A 496 17.19 -5.22 21.44
CA GLN A 496 18.03 -5.00 22.61
C GLN A 496 19.44 -5.54 22.34
N ARG A 497 20.46 -4.74 22.63
CA ARG A 497 21.86 -5.18 22.57
C ARG A 497 22.34 -5.53 23.97
N VAL A 498 22.85 -6.74 24.14
CA VAL A 498 23.50 -7.21 25.38
C VAL A 498 24.93 -7.60 25.03
N GLY A 499 25.87 -6.70 25.29
CA GLY A 499 27.26 -6.87 24.86
C GLY A 499 27.39 -6.87 23.33
N THR A 500 27.86 -7.98 22.76
CA THR A 500 27.98 -8.18 21.31
C THR A 500 26.77 -8.88 20.69
N GLU A 501 25.81 -9.34 21.50
CA GLU A 501 24.65 -10.09 21.04
C GLU A 501 23.41 -9.21 20.96
N GLU A 502 22.56 -9.48 19.97
CA GLU A 502 21.29 -8.78 19.75
C GLU A 502 20.12 -9.70 20.06
N ILE A 503 19.26 -9.27 20.98
CA ILE A 503 17.99 -9.91 21.30
C ILE A 503 16.90 -9.16 20.53
N ARG A 504 16.12 -9.91 19.74
CA ARG A 504 15.01 -9.37 18.95
C ARG A 504 13.69 -9.97 19.45
N LEU A 505 12.79 -9.12 19.92
CA LEU A 505 11.48 -9.52 20.44
C LEU A 505 10.36 -8.95 19.56
N ASN A 506 9.53 -9.82 18.97
CA ASN A 506 8.34 -9.39 18.23
C ASN A 506 7.24 -8.99 19.23
N LEU A 507 7.18 -7.69 19.55
CA LEU A 507 6.25 -7.14 20.54
C LEU A 507 4.80 -7.23 20.06
N SER A 508 4.55 -6.93 18.78
CA SER A 508 3.19 -7.02 18.20
C SER A 508 2.63 -8.44 18.34
N LEU A 509 3.44 -9.47 18.06
CA LEU A 509 3.01 -10.85 18.22
C LEU A 509 2.78 -11.21 19.68
N ALA A 510 3.67 -10.81 20.59
CA ALA A 510 3.53 -11.07 22.02
C ALA A 510 2.23 -10.45 22.58
N VAL A 511 1.91 -9.21 22.20
CA VAL A 511 0.66 -8.53 22.58
C VAL A 511 -0.56 -9.27 22.02
N ARG A 512 -0.53 -9.69 20.74
CA ARG A 512 -1.63 -10.47 20.14
C ARG A 512 -1.83 -11.81 20.84
N MET A 513 -0.75 -12.52 21.18
CA MET A 513 -0.81 -13.78 21.92
C MET A 513 -1.43 -13.56 23.30
N TYR A 514 -1.01 -12.53 24.03
CA TYR A 514 -1.57 -12.17 25.33
C TYR A 514 -3.08 -11.86 25.23
N GLN A 515 -3.48 -10.95 24.34
CA GLN A 515 -4.88 -10.55 24.18
C GLN A 515 -5.77 -11.71 23.75
N LYS A 516 -5.34 -12.51 22.77
CA LYS A 516 -6.08 -13.69 22.32
C LYS A 516 -6.17 -14.76 23.41
N GLY A 517 -5.09 -14.98 24.15
CA GLY A 517 -5.06 -15.88 25.29
C GLY A 517 -6.07 -15.46 26.37
N MET A 518 -6.04 -14.18 26.77
CA MET A 518 -6.97 -13.63 27.76
C MET A 518 -8.43 -13.75 27.32
N ARG A 519 -8.75 -13.43 26.06
CA ARG A 519 -10.12 -13.59 25.53
C ARG A 519 -10.60 -15.03 25.59
N ILE A 520 -9.77 -15.99 25.20
CA ILE A 520 -10.12 -17.43 25.30
C ILE A 520 -10.37 -17.82 26.76
N MET A 521 -9.62 -17.26 27.71
CA MET A 521 -9.87 -17.51 29.14
C MET A 521 -11.19 -16.88 29.62
N GLU A 522 -11.56 -15.70 29.13
CA GLU A 522 -12.84 -15.06 29.44
C GLU A 522 -14.02 -15.84 28.85
N GLU A 523 -13.90 -16.31 27.61
CA GLU A 523 -14.90 -17.16 26.95
C GLU A 523 -15.10 -18.48 27.70
N LYS A 524 -14.01 -19.15 28.10
CA LYS A 524 -14.10 -20.35 28.95
C LYS A 524 -14.78 -20.06 30.30
N GLU A 525 -14.55 -18.88 30.88
CA GLU A 525 -15.13 -18.51 32.17
C GLU A 525 -16.64 -18.28 32.04
N ALA A 526 -17.07 -17.66 30.94
CA ALA A 526 -18.48 -17.48 30.64
C ALA A 526 -19.20 -18.84 30.54
N VAL A 527 -18.62 -19.80 29.80
CA VAL A 527 -19.18 -21.16 29.68
C VAL A 527 -19.19 -21.88 31.03
N LEU A 528 -18.13 -21.79 31.82
CA LEU A 528 -18.07 -22.43 33.14
C LEU A 528 -19.11 -21.86 34.11
N ARG A 529 -19.34 -20.54 34.07
CA ARG A 529 -20.41 -19.89 34.83
C ARG A 529 -21.79 -20.39 34.43
N GLU A 530 -22.03 -20.54 33.13
CA GLU A 530 -23.29 -21.10 32.63
C GLU A 530 -23.49 -22.56 33.09
N MET A 531 -22.44 -23.39 33.00
CA MET A 531 -22.49 -24.77 33.50
C MET A 531 -22.79 -24.84 35.00
N LYS A 532 -22.18 -23.95 35.79
CA LYS A 532 -22.42 -23.86 37.25
C LYS A 532 -23.86 -23.45 37.54
N GLN A 533 -24.39 -22.50 36.78
CA GLN A 533 -25.78 -22.07 36.92
C GLN A 533 -26.76 -23.19 36.57
N LEU A 534 -26.53 -23.91 35.47
CA LEU A 534 -27.33 -25.06 35.07
C LEU A 534 -27.31 -26.18 36.12
N TYR A 535 -26.14 -26.49 36.69
CA TYR A 535 -26.04 -27.47 37.78
C TYR A 535 -26.91 -27.08 38.99
N VAL A 536 -26.84 -25.81 39.42
CA VAL A 536 -27.66 -25.32 40.54
C VAL A 536 -29.15 -25.42 40.22
N GLN A 537 -29.57 -25.00 39.03
CA GLN A 537 -30.98 -24.98 38.63
C GLN A 537 -31.57 -26.39 38.43
N GLU A 538 -30.88 -27.25 37.69
CA GLU A 538 -31.40 -28.55 37.24
C GLU A 538 -31.25 -29.65 38.30
N TYR A 539 -30.27 -29.55 39.21
CA TYR A 539 -30.04 -30.57 40.23
C TYR A 539 -30.38 -30.07 41.63
N VAL A 540 -29.75 -28.99 42.09
CA VAL A 540 -29.86 -28.56 43.50
C VAL A 540 -31.27 -27.99 43.76
N GLU A 541 -31.72 -27.05 42.92
CA GLU A 541 -33.03 -26.43 43.07
C GLU A 541 -34.18 -27.38 42.73
N ASP A 542 -34.02 -28.28 41.75
CA ASP A 542 -35.03 -29.31 41.45
C ASP A 542 -35.19 -30.29 42.61
N PHE A 543 -34.08 -30.75 43.20
CA PHE A 543 -34.12 -31.63 44.37
C PHE A 543 -34.84 -30.96 45.56
N GLU A 544 -34.46 -29.73 45.89
CA GLU A 544 -35.11 -28.98 46.98
C GLU A 544 -36.58 -28.67 46.69
N ARG A 545 -36.95 -28.45 45.42
CA ARG A 545 -38.35 -28.27 45.01
C ARG A 545 -39.16 -29.54 45.22
N ARG A 546 -38.68 -30.68 44.71
CA ARG A 546 -39.33 -31.99 44.90
C ARG A 546 -39.47 -32.36 46.37
N LYS A 547 -38.43 -32.08 47.17
CA LYS A 547 -38.46 -32.28 48.62
C LYS A 547 -39.54 -31.43 49.28
N ARG A 548 -39.62 -30.13 48.97
CA ARG A 548 -40.68 -29.25 49.48
C ARG A 548 -42.07 -29.70 49.07
N ASP A 549 -42.25 -30.10 47.82
CA ASP A 549 -43.55 -30.58 47.32
C ASP A 549 -43.96 -31.89 48.00
N LEU A 550 -43.01 -32.81 48.24
CA LEU A 550 -43.24 -34.01 49.03
C LEU A 550 -43.64 -33.69 50.47
N MET A 551 -42.92 -32.79 51.15
CA MET A 551 -43.25 -32.37 52.52
C MET A 551 -44.64 -31.74 52.60
N ARG A 552 -45.02 -30.90 51.63
CA ARG A 552 -46.38 -30.33 51.56
C ARG A 552 -47.45 -31.41 51.44
N ASN A 553 -47.21 -32.44 50.62
CA ASN A 553 -48.15 -33.56 50.48
C ASN A 553 -48.25 -34.39 51.78
N ILE A 554 -47.13 -34.57 52.50
CA ILE A 554 -47.12 -35.23 53.81
C ILE A 554 -47.93 -34.40 54.82
N GLU A 555 -47.64 -33.10 54.93
CA GLU A 555 -48.36 -32.19 55.82
C GLU A 555 -49.86 -32.17 55.53
N ASP A 556 -50.27 -32.18 54.26
CA ASP A 556 -51.69 -32.27 53.87
C ASP A 556 -52.34 -33.59 54.33
N MET A 557 -51.64 -34.71 54.19
CA MET A 557 -52.11 -36.02 54.67
C MET A 557 -52.29 -36.06 56.19
N GLU A 558 -51.37 -35.49 56.95
CA GLU A 558 -51.41 -35.49 58.41
C GLU A 558 -52.46 -34.51 58.97
N GLN A 559 -52.64 -33.36 58.32
CA GLN A 559 -53.66 -32.37 58.70
C GLN A 559 -55.07 -32.78 58.29
N ASN A 560 -55.22 -33.52 57.17
CA ASN A 560 -56.51 -33.90 56.59
C ASN A 560 -56.70 -35.42 56.44
N PRO A 561 -56.54 -36.23 57.50
CA PRO A 561 -56.49 -37.70 57.40
C PRO A 561 -57.77 -38.33 56.82
N SER A 562 -58.94 -37.72 57.05
CA SER A 562 -60.21 -38.21 56.49
C SER A 562 -60.31 -38.09 54.97
N ALA A 563 -59.59 -37.14 54.35
CA ALA A 563 -59.56 -36.99 52.89
C ALA A 563 -58.85 -38.20 52.21
N TYR A 564 -58.00 -38.88 52.96
CA TYR A 564 -57.20 -40.02 52.50
C TYR A 564 -57.77 -41.39 52.92
N GLN A 565 -59.03 -41.43 53.39
CA GLN A 565 -59.74 -42.67 53.76
C GLN A 565 -59.69 -43.76 52.68
N HIS A 566 -59.67 -43.34 51.41
CA HIS A 566 -59.60 -44.22 50.24
C HIS A 566 -58.35 -45.11 50.20
N LEU A 567 -57.26 -44.74 50.89
CA LEU A 567 -56.02 -45.54 50.96
C LEU A 567 -56.20 -46.85 51.72
N LEU A 568 -57.19 -46.96 52.60
CA LEU A 568 -57.50 -48.18 53.34
C LEU A 568 -58.34 -49.19 52.53
N GLY A 569 -58.68 -48.86 51.27
CA GLY A 569 -59.43 -49.72 50.35
C GLY A 569 -60.91 -49.33 50.19
N SER A 570 -61.66 -50.17 49.45
CA SER A 570 -63.08 -49.94 49.16
C SER A 570 -63.95 -50.46 50.31
N PHE A 571 -64.52 -49.55 51.09
CA PHE A 571 -65.50 -49.88 52.13
C PHE A 571 -66.94 -49.81 51.59
N THR A 572 -67.84 -50.61 52.16
CA THR A 572 -69.29 -50.41 51.97
C THR A 572 -69.72 -49.06 52.59
N TYR A 573 -70.81 -48.46 52.09
CA TYR A 573 -71.30 -47.15 52.56
C TYR A 573 -71.44 -47.08 54.09
N ASP A 574 -71.90 -48.17 54.70
CA ASP A 574 -72.09 -48.28 56.14
C ASP A 574 -70.76 -48.39 56.91
N ALA A 575 -69.74 -49.05 56.33
CA ALA A 575 -68.42 -49.19 56.94
C ALA A 575 -67.59 -47.88 56.87
N GLN A 576 -67.81 -47.03 55.86
CA GLN A 576 -67.20 -45.69 55.76
C GLN A 576 -67.65 -44.75 56.89
N GLN A 577 -68.85 -44.95 57.44
CA GLN A 577 -69.38 -44.12 58.53
C GLN A 577 -68.89 -44.54 59.93
N VAL A 578 -68.39 -45.77 60.07
CA VAL A 578 -67.99 -46.36 61.37
C VAL A 578 -66.47 -46.36 61.56
N TYR A 579 -65.70 -46.61 60.50
CA TYR A 579 -64.23 -46.62 60.55
C TYR A 579 -63.66 -45.35 59.90
N VAL A 580 -63.55 -44.26 60.66
CA VAL A 580 -62.98 -42.99 60.17
C VAL A 580 -61.49 -42.92 60.47
N LEU A 581 -60.67 -42.64 59.46
CA LEU A 581 -59.25 -42.37 59.58
C LEU A 581 -59.06 -41.02 60.28
N ARG A 582 -58.69 -41.07 61.56
CA ARG A 582 -58.56 -39.88 62.42
C ARG A 582 -57.17 -39.31 62.50
N ARG A 583 -56.16 -40.10 62.15
CA ARG A 583 -54.76 -39.70 62.21
C ARG A 583 -53.97 -40.49 61.18
N ILE A 584 -53.19 -39.77 60.41
CA ILE A 584 -52.07 -40.29 59.64
C ILE A 584 -50.84 -39.67 60.27
N GLU A 585 -49.81 -40.48 60.47
CA GLU A 585 -48.49 -40.02 60.89
C GLU A 585 -47.51 -40.65 59.90
N VAL A 586 -46.89 -39.81 59.09
CA VAL A 586 -45.89 -40.24 58.13
C VAL A 586 -44.55 -40.23 58.86
N HIS A 587 -43.84 -41.36 58.81
CA HIS A 587 -42.46 -41.42 59.28
C HIS A 587 -41.56 -41.29 58.06
N GLU A 588 -41.21 -40.06 57.70
CA GLU A 588 -40.35 -39.79 56.56
C GLU A 588 -38.86 -39.86 56.90
N SER A 589 -38.09 -40.37 55.95
CA SER A 589 -36.64 -40.25 55.92
C SER A 589 -36.24 -39.91 54.49
N ILE A 590 -36.04 -38.62 54.23
CA ILE A 590 -35.64 -38.11 52.93
C ILE A 590 -34.10 -38.03 52.93
N PRO A 591 -33.40 -38.91 52.20
CA PRO A 591 -31.94 -38.81 52.10
C PRO A 591 -31.56 -37.49 51.41
N PRO A 592 -30.40 -36.90 51.74
CA PRO A 592 -29.90 -35.74 51.00
C PRO A 592 -29.65 -36.09 49.53
N LEU A 593 -29.42 -35.06 48.70
CA LEU A 593 -28.95 -35.26 47.32
C LEU A 593 -27.71 -36.17 47.34
N ASP A 594 -27.67 -37.12 46.40
CA ASP A 594 -26.59 -38.10 46.32
C ASP A 594 -25.24 -37.37 46.23
N PRO A 595 -24.34 -37.58 47.22
CA PRO A 595 -23.02 -36.96 47.22
C PRO A 595 -22.24 -37.24 45.94
N MET A 596 -22.43 -38.39 45.27
CA MET A 596 -21.72 -38.68 44.02
C MET A 596 -22.07 -37.69 42.90
N ILE A 597 -23.29 -37.14 42.89
CA ILE A 597 -23.70 -36.11 41.92
C ILE A 597 -23.03 -34.78 42.29
N ALA A 598 -23.12 -34.38 43.56
CA ALA A 598 -22.52 -33.13 44.04
C ALA A 598 -21.00 -33.14 43.85
N ASP A 599 -20.32 -34.17 44.37
CA ASP A 599 -18.87 -34.34 44.27
C ASP A 599 -18.39 -34.42 42.82
N GLY A 600 -19.17 -35.05 41.93
CA GLY A 600 -18.84 -35.16 40.51
C GLY A 600 -18.86 -33.80 39.79
N PHE A 601 -19.92 -33.00 40.01
CA PHE A 601 -20.00 -31.66 39.41
C PHE A 601 -19.05 -30.67 40.09
N GLU A 602 -18.99 -30.64 41.41
CA GLU A 602 -18.09 -29.75 42.16
C GLU A 602 -16.62 -30.05 41.83
N GLY A 603 -16.22 -31.31 41.76
CA GLY A 603 -14.87 -31.71 41.37
C GLY A 603 -14.51 -31.30 39.94
N MET A 604 -15.44 -31.48 38.99
CA MET A 604 -15.25 -31.06 37.60
C MET A 604 -15.16 -29.54 37.46
N LEU A 605 -16.05 -28.79 38.13
CA LEU A 605 -16.02 -27.33 38.15
C LEU A 605 -14.72 -26.81 38.78
N ALA A 606 -14.32 -27.34 39.94
CA ALA A 606 -13.07 -26.96 40.62
C ALA A 606 -11.83 -27.27 39.77
N TYR A 607 -11.82 -28.40 39.05
CA TYR A 607 -10.75 -28.74 38.12
C TYR A 607 -10.63 -27.69 37.01
N TYR A 608 -11.74 -27.32 36.36
CA TYR A 608 -11.72 -26.32 35.30
C TYR A 608 -11.39 -24.90 35.82
N GLU A 609 -11.90 -24.51 37.00
CA GLU A 609 -11.52 -23.26 37.66
C GLU A 609 -9.99 -23.21 37.90
N GLY A 610 -9.41 -24.32 38.38
CA GLY A 610 -7.97 -24.45 38.61
C GLY A 610 -7.14 -24.41 37.32
N GLU A 611 -7.53 -25.13 36.28
CA GLU A 611 -6.84 -25.10 34.97
C GLU A 611 -6.92 -23.72 34.32
N MET A 612 -8.04 -23.02 34.46
CA MET A 612 -8.19 -21.65 33.98
C MET A 612 -7.31 -20.65 34.73
N ALA A 613 -7.18 -20.80 36.05
CA ALA A 613 -6.27 -19.98 36.86
C ALA A 613 -4.81 -20.16 36.40
N LYS A 614 -4.35 -21.41 36.24
CA LYS A 614 -3.01 -21.71 35.70
C LYS A 614 -2.83 -21.16 34.29
N GLY A 615 -3.85 -21.27 33.44
CA GLY A 615 -3.84 -20.72 32.09
C GLY A 615 -3.64 -19.20 32.10
N ARG A 616 -4.33 -18.48 32.99
CA ARG A 616 -4.14 -17.03 33.17
C ARG A 616 -2.76 -16.68 33.67
N GLU A 617 -2.23 -17.42 34.64
CA GLU A 617 -0.85 -17.21 35.12
C GLU A 617 0.18 -17.40 34.00
N LEU A 618 0.03 -18.45 33.19
CA LEU A 618 0.90 -18.68 32.04
C LEU A 618 0.80 -17.55 31.00
N ILE A 619 -0.41 -17.08 30.69
CA ILE A 619 -0.59 -15.94 29.76
C ILE A 619 -0.01 -14.65 30.35
N ALA A 620 -0.22 -14.40 31.65
CA ALA A 620 0.34 -13.25 32.35
C ALA A 620 1.87 -13.28 32.39
N SER A 621 2.48 -14.46 32.43
CA SER A 621 3.93 -14.62 32.36
C SER A 621 4.54 -14.06 31.06
N ILE A 622 3.79 -14.03 29.95
CA ILE A 622 4.22 -13.40 28.69
C ILE A 622 4.43 -11.91 28.94
N LYS A 623 3.41 -11.22 29.48
CA LYS A 623 3.48 -9.80 29.81
C LYS A 623 4.63 -9.52 30.79
N GLN A 624 4.72 -10.30 31.86
CA GLN A 624 5.76 -10.14 32.88
C GLN A 624 7.17 -10.32 32.29
N SER A 625 7.37 -11.29 31.40
CA SER A 625 8.66 -11.52 30.75
C SER A 625 9.08 -10.34 29.87
N VAL A 626 8.12 -9.72 29.17
CA VAL A 626 8.37 -8.50 28.37
C VAL A 626 8.70 -7.31 29.29
N GLU A 627 7.93 -7.10 30.36
CA GLU A 627 8.17 -6.01 31.32
C GLU A 627 9.54 -6.14 31.99
N GLN A 628 9.94 -7.35 32.41
CA GLN A 628 11.26 -7.60 33.00
C GLN A 628 12.42 -7.33 32.03
N LEU A 629 12.21 -7.59 30.74
CA LEU A 629 13.22 -7.32 29.71
C LEU A 629 13.48 -5.81 29.57
N VAL A 630 12.41 -5.01 29.64
CA VAL A 630 12.47 -3.54 29.58
C VAL A 630 12.97 -2.94 30.90
N GLU A 631 12.52 -3.42 32.06
CA GLU A 631 12.95 -2.89 33.36
C GLU A 631 14.46 -3.09 33.60
N LYS A 632 15.01 -4.24 33.18
CA LYS A 632 16.46 -4.47 33.21
C LYS A 632 17.23 -3.48 32.36
N GLU A 633 16.65 -2.97 31.28
CA GLU A 633 17.25 -1.96 30.42
C GLU A 633 17.37 -0.62 31.15
N GLU A 634 16.28 -0.12 31.74
CA GLU A 634 16.31 1.12 32.53
C GLU A 634 17.33 1.03 33.66
N GLN A 635 17.40 -0.11 34.36
CA GLN A 635 18.38 -0.32 35.42
C GLN A 635 19.83 -0.31 34.91
N ILE A 636 20.13 -0.98 33.78
CA ILE A 636 21.48 -1.00 33.21
C ILE A 636 21.87 0.39 32.69
N ALA A 637 20.98 1.09 32.00
CA ALA A 637 21.21 2.46 31.52
C ALA A 637 21.52 3.41 32.68
N ASN A 638 20.72 3.35 33.75
CA ASN A 638 20.92 4.17 34.95
C ASN A 638 22.27 3.90 35.64
N ILE A 639 22.81 2.68 35.55
CA ILE A 639 24.14 2.37 36.12
C ILE A 639 25.26 3.14 35.39
N PHE A 640 25.13 3.36 34.08
CA PHE A 640 26.13 4.12 33.30
C PHE A 640 26.03 5.64 33.50
N ASP A 641 24.88 6.14 33.95
CA ASP A 641 24.67 7.54 34.31
C ASP A 641 25.17 7.87 35.73
N LEU A 642 25.48 6.85 36.54
CA LEU A 642 26.11 7.02 37.85
C LEU A 642 27.62 7.22 37.68
N ARG A 643 28.10 8.46 37.85
CA ARG A 643 29.54 8.75 37.95
C ARG A 643 30.11 8.17 39.23
N TRP A 644 31.17 7.37 39.10
CA TRP A 644 32.03 6.99 40.22
C TRP A 644 33.03 8.13 40.46
N GLU A 645 33.06 8.69 41.67
CA GLU A 645 34.13 9.58 42.14
C GLU A 645 35.41 8.80 42.46
#